data_AF-A0A7K9A1S1-F1
#
_entry.id   AF-A0A7K9A1S1-F1
#
_cell.length_a   1.000
_cell.length_b   1.000
_cell.length_c   1.000
_cell.angle_alpha   90.00
_cell.angle_beta   90.00
_cell.angle_gamma   90.00
#
_symmetry.space_group_name_H-M   'P 1'
#
loop_
_entity.id
_entity.type
_entity.pdbx_description
1 polymer ?
#
loop_
_entity_poly.entity_id
_entity_poly.type
_entity_poly.pdbx_seq_one_letter_code
_entity_poly.pdbx_strand_id
1 'polypeptide(L)'
;VEKVHRGDQMDGLLYPAKKIPPTAKSDTEQEKASQNVTSSKADLLLKPNMEATPASLSSDLKQKVVSILLKYSNGLWAHALPKVYQDTYQVKFPEDILNNLELLSDVCVVDYVSEVPRRAILYAKPQRCIDEKLDVTEKVQSHDGAKATAEQQHEESKDQYPENVTVPSLIIPSEGSVSIMVLELKNTNEVLIRFVGKDYSSAQEQMEDEMKAYYSQNSTVSPAQSLSVGQLVAVRAEEDAWVRAQIISLEDSRIKVHYVDHGFTEFVESNSVYKLQKQFSSLPFQAVKCKLAGLEAFCDDPVLVKTVESQTCFKIFAVEILEKSDIPLLVLYDTSGEDDININATCLKALYDKSLELHLQVDALYTSVRVTSVFSDGSLYCQVPSKGLSRLSEILQKLENYFGYKQTSEFNVLLPFCGKICLFPSKGKWARVEIKIIHTRRALDVQFMDTGTIATVKVSELKEIPPQFLREVIAVPPQALKCCLADLPPNTGMWTPDAVLWLRDSVMNCPEFSMKVIKQDGSKGIAHIYLFTPESFPDMDLSINRQIKKADLWKHQKDVFLSVTPSGTGSTKVISDGVSTLQLASGKLEKSFSDSAREPSSAVSTTDTPPPLPLPKPGELMDIYVSVACHPGHFIVQPWNELNNLYALMEEMILYYSRAEEKPVNIEKNKLYAAKIGDEWYRVIVKGILRNGFLSVYELDYGKHEFVSIRKVQPLTDAFRRLPFQAITAQLAGVKNQQWSEEASIVFRNLVEKKPFVAQIQAVNESTNSWDRKIVTFLVDTSLPHIDTWIHDFVSQSLVEFSKGD
;
A
#
# COMPACT_ATOMS: atom_id res chain seq x y z
N VAL A 1 -15.04 -44.17 46.12
CA VAL A 1 -13.77 -44.26 46.88
C VAL A 1 -12.65 -43.95 45.91
N GLU A 2 -11.80 -42.93 46.08
CA GLU A 2 -11.84 -41.83 47.05
C GLU A 2 -11.13 -40.55 46.53
N LYS A 3 -11.37 -39.45 47.26
CA LYS A 3 -10.70 -38.13 47.38
C LYS A 3 -9.35 -37.94 46.66
N VAL A 4 -9.05 -36.79 46.02
CA VAL A 4 -9.08 -35.36 46.47
C VAL A 4 -8.01 -35.01 47.52
N HIS A 5 -7.13 -34.04 47.20
CA HIS A 5 -6.64 -32.89 48.00
C HIS A 5 -6.16 -31.83 46.98
N ARG A 6 -6.53 -30.52 47.04
CA ARG A 6 -6.09 -29.43 47.95
C ARG A 6 -4.59 -29.14 47.86
N GLY A 7 -4.10 -27.88 47.86
CA GLY A 7 -4.70 -26.53 47.97
C GLY A 7 -3.56 -25.48 47.88
N ASP A 8 -3.69 -24.19 48.15
CA ASP A 8 -4.86 -23.34 48.43
C ASP A 8 -4.50 -21.84 48.19
N GLN A 9 -5.47 -20.95 48.46
CA GLN A 9 -5.59 -19.49 48.23
C GLN A 9 -4.53 -18.49 48.78
N MET A 10 -4.24 -17.45 47.96
CA MET A 10 -4.57 -16.00 48.15
C MET A 10 -3.91 -15.11 49.26
N ASP A 11 -3.91 -13.78 48.98
CA ASP A 11 -3.62 -12.60 49.84
C ASP A 11 -2.22 -12.43 50.49
N GLY A 12 -1.74 -11.22 50.83
CA GLY A 12 -2.27 -9.86 50.56
C GLY A 12 -1.58 -8.75 51.37
N LEU A 13 -1.71 -7.48 50.90
CA LEU A 13 -1.46 -6.19 51.60
C LEU A 13 -0.04 -5.85 52.15
N LEU A 14 0.49 -4.68 51.75
CA LEU A 14 0.72 -3.53 52.67
C LEU A 14 1.16 -2.24 51.92
N TYR A 15 0.63 -1.09 52.37
CA TYR A 15 0.90 0.29 51.94
C TYR A 15 1.95 0.95 52.87
N PRO A 16 2.71 2.03 52.49
CA PRO A 16 2.13 3.38 52.32
C PRO A 16 2.83 4.35 51.33
N ALA A 17 2.24 5.55 51.16
CA ALA A 17 2.66 6.60 50.22
C ALA A 17 3.21 7.89 50.90
N LYS A 18 4.03 8.66 50.16
CA LYS A 18 4.47 10.09 50.28
C LYS A 18 5.78 10.24 49.46
N LYS A 19 6.15 11.36 48.81
CA LYS A 19 5.74 12.79 48.83
C LYS A 19 6.05 13.44 47.46
N ILE A 20 5.45 14.60 47.16
CA ILE A 20 5.85 15.52 46.07
C ILE A 20 6.89 16.53 46.60
N PRO A 21 7.84 17.02 45.77
CA PRO A 21 7.98 18.47 45.57
C PRO A 21 8.05 18.89 44.06
N PRO A 22 7.82 20.18 43.72
CA PRO A 22 7.56 20.62 42.35
C PRO A 22 8.71 21.43 41.67
N THR A 23 8.34 22.20 40.64
CA THR A 23 9.16 22.86 39.62
C THR A 23 10.01 24.08 40.04
N ALA A 24 11.25 24.09 39.51
CA ALA A 24 11.90 25.19 38.77
C ALA A 24 12.44 26.48 39.45
N LYS A 25 13.71 26.77 39.09
CA LYS A 25 14.44 28.06 38.96
C LYS A 25 15.02 28.79 40.19
N SER A 26 16.33 29.09 40.03
CA SER A 26 17.10 30.27 40.46
C SER A 26 17.07 30.74 41.93
N ASP A 27 18.20 30.48 42.60
CA ASP A 27 19.12 31.50 43.13
C ASP A 27 18.66 32.47 44.25
N THR A 28 19.16 32.15 45.46
CA THR A 28 19.85 33.04 46.42
C THR A 28 19.04 33.89 47.43
N GLU A 29 19.17 33.47 48.70
CA GLU A 29 19.30 34.26 49.96
C GLU A 29 18.18 35.19 50.49
N GLN A 30 17.43 34.59 51.45
CA GLN A 30 17.42 34.96 52.89
C GLN A 30 16.61 36.17 53.46
N GLU A 31 15.91 35.82 54.55
CA GLU A 31 15.55 36.61 55.75
C GLU A 31 14.23 37.43 55.87
N LYS A 32 13.54 37.11 56.99
CA LYS A 32 12.77 37.99 57.91
C LYS A 32 11.36 38.51 57.56
N ALA A 33 10.40 37.70 58.03
CA ALA A 33 9.47 38.03 59.13
C ALA A 33 8.21 38.92 58.93
N SER A 34 7.06 38.30 59.29
CA SER A 34 5.94 38.88 60.09
C SER A 34 4.88 39.81 59.48
N GLN A 35 3.71 39.20 59.25
CA GLN A 35 2.36 39.60 59.75
C GLN A 35 1.64 40.88 59.25
N ASN A 36 0.59 40.62 58.45
CA ASN A 36 -0.83 40.96 58.71
C ASN A 36 -1.45 42.35 58.40
N VAL A 37 -2.80 42.30 58.34
CA VAL A 37 -3.86 43.33 58.59
C VAL A 37 -4.42 44.14 57.38
N THR A 38 -5.73 44.44 57.46
CA THR A 38 -6.62 45.24 56.57
C THR A 38 -6.81 44.77 55.12
N SER A 39 -7.99 44.35 54.61
CA SER A 39 -9.38 44.20 55.09
C SER A 39 -10.36 45.40 55.07
N SER A 40 -11.14 45.51 53.99
CA SER A 40 -12.57 45.94 53.92
C SER A 40 -13.13 45.50 52.55
N LYS A 41 -14.26 44.78 52.42
CA LYS A 41 -15.67 45.06 52.76
C LYS A 41 -16.31 46.18 51.92
N ALA A 42 -17.53 46.07 51.38
CA ALA A 42 -18.47 44.93 51.17
C ALA A 42 -19.62 45.45 50.21
N ASP A 43 -20.80 44.84 49.95
CA ASP A 43 -21.50 43.68 50.52
C ASP A 43 -22.72 43.25 49.65
N LEU A 44 -23.34 42.09 49.95
CA LEU A 44 -24.69 41.59 49.56
C LEU A 44 -24.98 41.37 48.05
N LEU A 45 -25.81 40.40 47.61
CA LEU A 45 -26.44 39.24 48.28
C LEU A 45 -26.87 38.18 47.23
N LEU A 46 -26.53 36.91 47.45
CA LEU A 46 -27.40 35.71 47.34
C LEU A 46 -26.58 34.41 47.44
N LYS A 47 -27.16 33.40 48.10
CA LYS A 47 -26.73 31.99 48.22
C LYS A 47 -28.00 31.12 48.13
N PRO A 48 -27.94 29.79 47.89
CA PRO A 48 -26.76 28.92 47.78
C PRO A 48 -26.70 28.02 46.52
N ASN A 49 -25.55 27.40 46.30
CA ASN A 49 -25.43 25.96 46.04
C ASN A 49 -24.33 25.47 47.01
N MET A 50 -24.56 24.46 47.85
CA MET A 50 -24.63 23.02 47.55
C MET A 50 -23.34 22.47 46.95
N GLU A 51 -22.85 21.39 47.55
CA GLU A 51 -21.66 20.66 47.11
C GLU A 51 -21.91 20.05 45.73
N ALA A 52 -20.99 20.30 44.81
CA ALA A 52 -20.93 19.58 43.55
C ALA A 52 -19.78 18.58 43.60
N THR A 53 -20.07 17.34 43.20
CA THR A 53 -19.10 16.32 42.77
C THR A 53 -18.17 16.87 41.68
N PRO A 54 -17.04 16.20 41.36
CA PRO A 54 -16.11 16.66 40.33
C PRO A 54 -16.85 17.02 39.04
N ALA A 55 -16.82 18.30 38.68
CA ALA A 55 -17.71 18.84 37.66
C ALA A 55 -17.49 18.11 36.33
N SER A 56 -18.55 17.47 35.83
CA SER A 56 -18.51 16.82 34.53
C SER A 56 -18.18 17.86 33.45
N LEU A 57 -17.23 17.52 32.57
CA LEU A 57 -17.00 18.28 31.35
C LEU A 57 -18.35 18.43 30.62
N SER A 58 -18.68 19.66 30.21
CA SER A 58 -19.94 19.93 29.53
C SER A 58 -20.05 19.07 28.27
N SER A 59 -21.23 18.47 28.08
CA SER A 59 -21.52 17.61 26.92
C SER A 59 -21.28 18.34 25.60
N ASP A 60 -21.64 19.63 25.54
CA ASP A 60 -21.33 20.54 24.44
C ASP A 60 -19.83 20.58 24.09
N LEU A 61 -18.95 20.75 25.08
CA LEU A 61 -17.50 20.78 24.83
C LEU A 61 -16.99 19.41 24.36
N LYS A 62 -17.50 18.32 24.94
CA LYS A 62 -17.16 16.97 24.47
C LYS A 62 -17.62 16.70 23.04
N GLN A 63 -18.85 17.06 22.67
CA GLN A 63 -19.38 16.89 21.33
C GLN A 63 -18.66 17.79 20.30
N LYS A 64 -18.25 19.00 20.70
CA LYS A 64 -17.38 19.87 19.90
C LYS A 64 -15.98 19.28 19.70
N VAL A 65 -15.43 18.59 20.70
CA VAL A 65 -14.21 17.78 20.51
C VAL A 65 -14.46 16.61 19.56
N VAL A 66 -15.55 15.84 19.68
CA VAL A 66 -15.90 14.77 18.73
C VAL A 66 -16.02 15.29 17.30
N SER A 67 -16.76 16.38 17.10
CA SER A 67 -16.96 17.03 15.80
C SER A 67 -15.65 17.47 15.15
N ILE A 68 -14.68 17.94 15.95
CA ILE A 68 -13.30 18.18 15.48
C ILE A 68 -12.59 16.87 15.14
N LEU A 69 -12.56 15.89 16.05
CA LEU A 69 -11.81 14.65 15.85
C LEU A 69 -12.34 13.80 14.69
N LEU A 70 -13.63 13.89 14.35
CA LEU A 70 -14.21 13.25 13.17
C LEU A 70 -13.68 13.86 11.85
N LYS A 71 -13.27 15.13 11.84
CA LYS A 71 -12.60 15.78 10.70
C LYS A 71 -11.10 15.45 10.61
N TYR A 72 -10.50 14.96 11.69
CA TYR A 72 -9.11 14.50 11.75
C TYR A 72 -9.06 12.98 11.92
N SER A 73 -9.53 12.25 10.91
CA SER A 73 -9.62 10.78 10.90
C SER A 73 -8.29 10.07 11.15
N ASN A 74 -7.16 10.65 10.70
CA ASN A 74 -5.80 10.18 10.98
C ASN A 74 -5.29 10.55 12.40
N GLY A 75 -6.15 11.10 13.25
CA GLY A 75 -5.86 11.53 14.61
C GLY A 75 -5.38 12.99 14.71
N LEU A 76 -5.73 13.66 15.81
CA LEU A 76 -5.32 15.01 16.14
C LEU A 76 -4.43 15.02 17.39
N TRP A 77 -3.26 15.66 17.31
CA TRP A 77 -2.39 15.80 18.48
C TRP A 77 -3.07 16.58 19.62
N ALA A 78 -2.99 16.05 20.85
CA ALA A 78 -3.66 16.63 22.01
C ALA A 78 -3.31 18.11 22.25
N HIS A 79 -2.05 18.52 22.02
CA HIS A 79 -1.62 19.92 22.13
C HIS A 79 -2.07 20.84 20.98
N ALA A 80 -2.56 20.29 19.87
CA ALA A 80 -3.15 21.07 18.77
C ALA A 80 -4.66 21.32 19.00
N LEU A 81 -5.34 20.41 19.70
CA LEU A 81 -6.77 20.51 20.00
C LEU A 81 -7.21 21.88 20.56
N PRO A 82 -6.51 22.56 21.49
CA PRO A 82 -6.98 23.85 22.01
C PRO A 82 -7.04 24.94 20.95
N LYS A 83 -6.07 24.94 20.02
CA LYS A 83 -5.98 25.93 18.94
C LYS A 83 -6.99 25.63 17.85
N VAL A 84 -7.11 24.36 17.43
CA VAL A 84 -8.14 23.93 16.48
C VAL A 84 -9.55 24.19 17.03
N TYR A 85 -9.80 23.92 18.31
CA TYR A 85 -11.08 24.21 18.98
C TYR A 85 -11.36 25.72 19.06
N GLN A 86 -10.35 26.53 19.43
CA GLN A 86 -10.52 27.98 19.45
C GLN A 86 -10.75 28.55 18.04
N ASP A 87 -10.11 28.02 17.00
CA ASP A 87 -10.30 28.53 15.64
C ASP A 87 -11.63 28.05 15.02
N THR A 88 -12.07 26.82 15.33
CA THR A 88 -13.35 26.25 14.85
C THR A 88 -14.55 26.91 15.52
N TYR A 89 -14.48 27.20 16.82
CA TYR A 89 -15.63 27.68 17.61
C TYR A 89 -15.48 29.10 18.18
N GLN A 90 -14.37 29.79 17.90
CA GLN A 90 -14.03 31.13 18.40
C GLN A 90 -14.04 31.28 19.94
N VAL A 91 -14.02 30.17 20.67
CA VAL A 91 -14.02 30.09 22.14
C VAL A 91 -12.76 29.37 22.62
N LYS A 92 -12.04 29.95 23.58
CA LYS A 92 -10.84 29.33 24.17
C LYS A 92 -11.16 27.98 24.81
N PHE A 93 -10.42 26.95 24.39
CA PHE A 93 -10.50 25.62 24.98
C PHE A 93 -9.84 25.59 26.38
N PRO A 94 -10.38 24.85 27.37
CA PRO A 94 -9.77 24.70 28.68
C PRO A 94 -8.52 23.80 28.62
N GLU A 95 -7.32 24.41 28.56
CA GLU A 95 -6.05 23.70 28.45
C GLU A 95 -5.76 22.69 29.57
N ASP A 96 -6.38 22.86 30.75
CA ASP A 96 -6.21 21.95 31.88
C ASP A 96 -6.67 20.51 31.57
N ILE A 97 -7.61 20.34 30.63
CA ILE A 97 -8.05 19.03 30.13
C ILE A 97 -6.88 18.26 29.51
N LEU A 98 -5.91 18.95 28.89
CA LEU A 98 -4.73 18.29 28.31
C LEU A 98 -3.75 17.73 29.34
N ASN A 99 -3.92 18.05 30.62
CA ASN A 99 -3.15 17.47 31.70
C ASN A 99 -3.75 16.12 32.16
N ASN A 100 -5.04 15.87 31.91
CA ASN A 100 -5.69 14.58 32.15
C ASN A 100 -6.69 14.24 31.02
N LEU A 101 -6.18 13.58 29.98
CA LEU A 101 -6.97 13.20 28.80
C LEU A 101 -7.96 12.06 29.07
N GLU A 102 -7.90 11.38 30.23
CA GLU A 102 -8.91 10.38 30.62
C GLU A 102 -10.31 11.00 30.71
N LEU A 103 -10.40 12.31 30.97
CA LEU A 103 -11.64 13.10 30.97
C LEU A 103 -12.36 13.15 29.61
N LEU A 104 -11.70 12.73 28.53
CA LEU A 104 -12.24 12.61 27.17
C LEU A 104 -12.32 11.15 26.69
N SER A 105 -11.94 10.16 27.51
CA SER A 105 -11.83 8.74 27.10
C SER A 105 -13.16 8.07 26.72
N ASP A 106 -14.30 8.71 27.03
CA ASP A 106 -15.65 8.35 26.61
C ASP A 106 -15.98 8.79 25.17
N VAL A 107 -15.28 9.80 24.65
CA VAL A 107 -15.52 10.43 23.34
C VAL A 107 -14.34 10.36 22.36
N CYS A 108 -13.12 10.13 22.84
CA CYS A 108 -11.95 9.89 22.02
C CYS A 108 -11.14 8.67 22.47
N VAL A 109 -10.50 7.99 21.53
CA VAL A 109 -9.41 7.04 21.82
C VAL A 109 -8.11 7.84 21.92
N VAL A 110 -7.31 7.59 22.96
CA VAL A 110 -6.09 8.35 23.27
C VAL A 110 -4.88 7.45 23.11
N ASP A 111 -4.04 7.73 22.11
CA ASP A 111 -2.78 7.03 21.88
C ASP A 111 -1.60 7.81 22.49
N TYR A 112 -0.99 7.27 23.53
CA TYR A 112 0.09 7.90 24.27
C TYR A 112 1.47 7.59 23.66
N VAL A 113 1.82 8.31 22.60
CA VAL A 113 3.16 8.30 21.95
C VAL A 113 4.31 8.68 22.91
N SER A 114 3.99 9.15 24.12
CA SER A 114 4.92 9.53 25.19
C SER A 114 4.20 9.58 26.55
N GLU A 115 4.91 9.29 27.65
CA GLU A 115 4.45 9.43 29.06
C GLU A 115 4.16 10.88 29.50
N VAL A 116 3.99 11.81 28.56
CA VAL A 116 3.69 13.22 28.82
C VAL A 116 2.35 13.48 28.15
N PRO A 117 1.23 13.61 28.89
CA PRO A 117 -0.13 13.55 28.32
C PRO A 117 -0.37 14.47 27.12
N ARG A 118 0.18 15.69 27.13
CA ARG A 118 0.09 16.67 26.01
C ARG A 118 0.72 16.19 24.67
N ARG A 119 1.40 15.03 24.65
CA ARG A 119 1.99 14.39 23.45
C ARG A 119 1.32 13.04 23.12
N ALA A 120 0.03 12.91 23.43
CA ALA A 120 -0.84 11.88 22.85
C ALA A 120 -1.46 12.33 21.52
N ILE A 121 -1.92 11.38 20.72
CA ILE A 121 -2.82 11.59 19.58
C ILE A 121 -4.24 11.19 20.00
N LEU A 122 -5.22 11.98 19.59
CA LEU A 122 -6.64 11.79 19.88
C LEU A 122 -7.35 11.37 18.60
N TYR A 123 -8.08 10.25 18.64
CA TYR A 123 -8.93 9.78 17.55
C TYR A 123 -10.40 9.86 17.99
N ALA A 124 -11.32 10.19 17.08
CA ALA A 124 -12.75 10.14 17.41
C ALA A 124 -13.14 8.70 17.81
N LYS A 125 -13.79 8.55 18.97
CA LYS A 125 -14.32 7.25 19.39
C LYS A 125 -15.67 7.05 18.71
N PRO A 126 -15.93 5.93 18.00
CA PRO A 126 -17.22 5.70 17.36
C PRO A 126 -18.34 5.63 18.41
N GLN A 127 -19.13 6.71 18.52
CA GLN A 127 -20.34 6.72 19.34
C GLN A 127 -21.54 6.38 18.47
N ARG A 128 -22.31 5.37 18.90
CA ARG A 128 -23.61 5.05 18.32
C ARG A 128 -24.54 6.24 18.55
N CYS A 129 -25.05 6.86 17.49
CA CYS A 129 -25.93 8.01 17.62
C CYS A 129 -27.37 7.56 17.92
N ILE A 130 -28.05 8.27 18.82
CA ILE A 130 -29.49 8.19 19.03
C ILE A 130 -30.05 9.53 18.52
N ASP A 131 -30.98 9.46 17.57
CA ASP A 131 -31.59 10.65 16.96
C ASP A 131 -32.69 11.26 17.84
N GLU A 132 -32.51 12.48 18.31
CA GLU A 132 -33.60 13.34 18.83
C GLU A 132 -33.51 14.80 18.33
N LYS A 133 -34.04 14.99 17.11
CA LYS A 133 -35.08 15.98 16.73
C LYS A 133 -34.96 17.48 17.11
N LEU A 134 -35.08 18.31 16.05
CA LEU A 134 -35.94 19.54 15.91
C LEU A 134 -35.61 20.75 16.84
N ASP A 135 -35.83 22.02 16.48
CA ASP A 135 -36.99 22.63 15.79
C ASP A 135 -36.73 24.10 15.32
N VAL A 136 -37.56 24.62 14.38
CA VAL A 136 -38.11 26.02 14.24
C VAL A 136 -37.14 27.26 14.32
N THR A 137 -37.11 28.27 13.41
CA THR A 137 -38.11 29.37 13.22
C THR A 137 -37.78 30.31 12.01
N GLU A 138 -38.79 30.93 11.37
CA GLU A 138 -38.91 32.31 10.75
C GLU A 138 -37.73 33.03 9.99
N LYS A 139 -37.89 33.95 9.00
CA LYS A 139 -39.02 34.78 8.48
C LYS A 139 -38.73 35.44 7.08
N VAL A 140 -39.71 36.20 6.55
CA VAL A 140 -39.65 37.29 5.51
C VAL A 140 -40.02 36.99 4.02
N GLN A 141 -41.32 37.13 3.73
CA GLN A 141 -41.98 37.90 2.64
C GLN A 141 -41.55 37.84 1.15
N SER A 142 -42.52 37.53 0.27
CA SER A 142 -43.18 38.53 -0.59
C SER A 142 -44.53 38.04 -1.17
N HIS A 143 -45.32 38.95 -1.77
CA HIS A 143 -46.71 38.79 -2.27
C HIS A 143 -46.81 38.06 -3.65
N ASP A 144 -47.95 37.65 -4.21
CA ASP A 144 -49.40 37.79 -3.88
C ASP A 144 -50.19 36.60 -4.52
N GLY A 145 -51.50 36.38 -4.24
CA GLY A 145 -52.24 35.37 -5.06
C GLY A 145 -53.59 34.73 -4.66
N ALA A 146 -54.46 35.39 -3.89
CA ALA A 146 -55.93 35.13 -3.81
C ALA A 146 -56.54 33.69 -3.80
N LYS A 147 -56.98 33.25 -2.61
CA LYS A 147 -58.30 32.63 -2.28
C LYS A 147 -58.87 31.47 -3.13
N ALA A 148 -59.09 30.32 -2.47
CA ALA A 148 -60.44 29.88 -2.09
C ALA A 148 -60.41 28.88 -0.91
N THR A 149 -61.44 28.85 -0.05
CA THR A 149 -61.53 27.98 1.13
C THR A 149 -62.72 27.02 1.04
N ALA A 150 -62.50 25.74 1.36
CA ALA A 150 -63.52 24.82 1.86
C ALA A 150 -62.86 23.75 2.73
N GLU A 151 -63.54 23.30 3.78
CA GLU A 151 -63.09 22.26 4.70
C GLU A 151 -63.59 20.88 4.22
N GLN A 152 -62.87 19.79 4.52
CA GLN A 152 -63.46 18.61 5.21
C GLN A 152 -62.42 17.54 5.58
N GLN A 153 -62.92 16.51 6.28
CA GLN A 153 -62.21 15.64 7.22
C GLN A 153 -61.64 14.36 6.57
N HIS A 154 -61.11 13.45 7.40
CA HIS A 154 -60.68 12.10 7.02
C HIS A 154 -61.66 11.37 6.09
N GLU A 155 -61.12 10.61 5.14
CA GLU A 155 -61.72 9.32 4.75
C GLU A 155 -60.61 8.32 4.39
N GLU A 156 -60.57 7.18 5.08
CA GLU A 156 -59.82 6.01 4.62
C GLU A 156 -60.64 5.32 3.52
N SER A 157 -60.05 4.97 2.37
CA SER A 157 -60.48 3.75 1.67
C SER A 157 -59.60 3.29 0.50
N LYS A 158 -59.39 1.96 0.49
CA LYS A 158 -59.32 1.03 -0.64
C LYS A 158 -58.10 1.04 -1.58
N ASP A 159 -57.66 -0.19 -1.83
CA ASP A 159 -56.59 -0.56 -2.75
C ASP A 159 -56.88 -0.23 -4.22
N GLN A 160 -55.82 0.17 -4.92
CA GLN A 160 -55.58 -0.28 -6.29
C GLN A 160 -54.18 -0.90 -6.37
N TYR A 161 -54.04 -1.96 -7.17
CA TYR A 161 -52.79 -2.70 -7.31
C TYR A 161 -51.74 -1.89 -8.11
N PRO A 162 -50.44 -2.16 -7.93
CA PRO A 162 -49.50 -1.07 -7.65
C PRO A 162 -48.74 -0.54 -8.87
N GLU A 163 -48.12 0.63 -8.68
CA GLU A 163 -46.92 1.02 -9.43
C GLU A 163 -45.86 -0.09 -9.35
N ASN A 164 -45.22 -0.44 -10.47
CA ASN A 164 -44.06 -1.34 -10.46
C ASN A 164 -42.91 -0.67 -9.69
N VAL A 165 -42.65 -1.13 -8.45
CA VAL A 165 -41.55 -0.63 -7.63
C VAL A 165 -40.23 -1.17 -8.17
N THR A 166 -39.63 -0.43 -9.10
CA THR A 166 -38.33 -0.75 -9.70
C THR A 166 -37.19 -0.46 -8.72
N VAL A 167 -36.51 -1.52 -8.26
CA VAL A 167 -35.26 -1.42 -7.50
C VAL A 167 -34.13 -1.01 -8.45
N PRO A 168 -33.22 -0.09 -8.06
CA PRO A 168 -32.07 0.28 -8.90
C PRO A 168 -31.04 -0.85 -9.03
N SER A 169 -30.33 -0.88 -10.16
CA SER A 169 -29.20 -1.79 -10.37
C SER A 169 -28.02 -1.45 -9.45
N LEU A 170 -27.26 -2.45 -9.01
CA LEU A 170 -26.07 -2.22 -8.20
C LEU A 170 -24.97 -1.56 -9.04
N ILE A 171 -24.41 -0.46 -8.55
CA ILE A 171 -23.29 0.22 -9.20
C ILE A 171 -22.01 -0.53 -8.85
N ILE A 172 -21.27 -0.99 -9.86
CA ILE A 172 -19.96 -1.62 -9.65
C ILE A 172 -18.95 -0.52 -9.27
N PRO A 173 -18.16 -0.67 -8.18
CA PRO A 173 -17.20 0.33 -7.74
C PRO A 173 -16.30 0.88 -8.87
N SER A 174 -16.23 2.20 -8.98
CA SER A 174 -15.44 2.88 -10.02
C SER A 174 -13.95 2.92 -9.68
N GLU A 175 -13.63 3.31 -8.45
CA GLU A 175 -12.30 3.70 -7.96
C GLU A 175 -12.07 3.26 -6.50
N GLY A 176 -10.81 3.19 -6.07
CA GLY A 176 -10.41 2.76 -4.72
C GLY A 176 -10.11 1.26 -4.60
N SER A 177 -9.62 0.84 -3.42
CA SER A 177 -9.39 -0.57 -3.10
C SER A 177 -10.73 -1.27 -2.87
N VAL A 178 -11.16 -2.09 -3.82
CA VAL A 178 -12.44 -2.80 -3.75
C VAL A 178 -12.25 -4.12 -3.01
N SER A 179 -13.09 -4.39 -2.02
CA SER A 179 -13.16 -5.69 -1.35
C SER A 179 -14.51 -6.36 -1.61
N ILE A 180 -14.52 -7.70 -1.66
CA ILE A 180 -15.72 -8.53 -1.78
C ILE A 180 -15.73 -9.62 -0.71
N MET A 181 -16.91 -10.18 -0.43
CA MET A 181 -17.09 -11.47 0.22
C MET A 181 -17.70 -12.45 -0.80
N VAL A 182 -17.19 -13.68 -0.85
CA VAL A 182 -17.79 -14.75 -1.66
C VAL A 182 -18.89 -15.44 -0.85
N LEU A 183 -20.09 -15.55 -1.44
CA LEU A 183 -21.28 -16.09 -0.81
C LEU A 183 -21.52 -17.56 -1.19
N GLU A 184 -21.53 -17.86 -2.49
CA GLU A 184 -21.77 -19.19 -3.05
C GLU A 184 -20.94 -19.36 -4.33
N LEU A 185 -20.47 -20.57 -4.62
CA LEU A 185 -19.82 -20.91 -5.88
C LEU A 185 -20.62 -21.97 -6.62
N LYS A 186 -21.33 -21.57 -7.68
CA LYS A 186 -21.94 -22.51 -8.63
C LYS A 186 -20.90 -23.05 -9.62
N ASN A 187 -20.20 -22.15 -10.29
CA ASN A 187 -19.08 -22.42 -11.19
C ASN A 187 -18.24 -21.12 -11.34
N THR A 188 -17.06 -21.14 -11.95
CA THR A 188 -16.16 -19.95 -11.94
C THR A 188 -16.65 -18.78 -12.82
N ASN A 189 -17.74 -18.95 -13.58
CA ASN A 189 -18.40 -17.90 -14.37
C ASN A 189 -19.70 -17.37 -13.71
N GLU A 190 -20.16 -18.02 -12.63
CA GLU A 190 -21.30 -17.65 -11.81
C GLU A 190 -20.92 -17.78 -10.32
N VAL A 191 -19.90 -17.02 -9.90
CA VAL A 191 -19.57 -16.87 -8.48
C VAL A 191 -20.50 -15.82 -7.88
N LEU A 192 -21.20 -16.16 -6.80
CA LEU A 192 -22.07 -15.24 -6.08
C LEU A 192 -21.24 -14.48 -5.05
N ILE A 193 -21.30 -13.15 -5.09
CA ILE A 193 -20.47 -12.25 -4.28
C ILE A 193 -21.29 -11.09 -3.72
N ARG A 194 -20.77 -10.44 -2.68
CA ARG A 194 -21.23 -9.15 -2.15
C ARG A 194 -20.04 -8.20 -2.03
N PHE A 195 -20.20 -6.95 -2.47
CA PHE A 195 -19.17 -5.92 -2.25
C PHE A 195 -19.13 -5.50 -0.77
N VAL A 196 -17.93 -5.22 -0.26
CA VAL A 196 -17.72 -4.80 1.13
C VAL A 196 -17.43 -3.30 1.15
N GLY A 197 -18.23 -2.55 1.92
CA GLY A 197 -18.07 -1.10 2.03
C GLY A 197 -19.34 -0.39 2.46
N LYS A 198 -19.22 0.94 2.64
CA LYS A 198 -20.28 1.82 3.14
C LYS A 198 -21.59 1.68 2.35
N ASP A 199 -21.49 1.81 1.03
CA ASP A 199 -22.65 1.84 0.13
C ASP A 199 -23.09 0.43 -0.33
N TYR A 200 -22.52 -0.61 0.29
CA TYR A 200 -22.73 -2.03 -0.03
C TYR A 200 -23.13 -2.82 1.23
N SER A 201 -22.24 -3.66 1.78
CA SER A 201 -22.48 -4.44 3.00
C SER A 201 -23.04 -3.62 4.17
N SER A 202 -22.49 -2.44 4.45
CA SER A 202 -22.98 -1.62 5.58
C SER A 202 -24.33 -0.97 5.32
N ALA A 203 -24.64 -0.64 4.06
CA ALA A 203 -25.97 -0.18 3.66
C ALA A 203 -27.00 -1.32 3.70
N GLN A 204 -26.59 -2.57 3.44
CA GLN A 204 -27.43 -3.75 3.67
C GLN A 204 -27.73 -3.93 5.16
N GLU A 205 -26.70 -3.93 6.00
CA GLU A 205 -26.81 -4.10 7.46
C GLU A 205 -27.74 -3.03 8.06
N GLN A 206 -27.58 -1.76 7.68
CA GLN A 206 -28.50 -0.68 8.07
C GLN A 206 -29.94 -0.93 7.59
N MET A 207 -30.13 -1.36 6.33
CA MET A 207 -31.45 -1.62 5.74
C MET A 207 -32.16 -2.80 6.43
N GLU A 208 -31.43 -3.84 6.84
CA GLU A 208 -31.96 -4.97 7.60
C GLU A 208 -32.30 -4.60 9.06
N ASP A 209 -31.49 -3.75 9.72
CA ASP A 209 -31.81 -3.16 11.03
C ASP A 209 -33.06 -2.25 10.97
N GLU A 210 -33.19 -1.40 9.94
CA GLU A 210 -34.37 -0.58 9.72
C GLU A 210 -35.62 -1.41 9.40
N MET A 211 -35.48 -2.51 8.63
CA MET A 211 -36.55 -3.47 8.42
C MET A 211 -36.96 -4.13 9.75
N LYS A 212 -36.02 -4.61 10.56
CA LYS A 212 -36.30 -5.22 11.86
C LYS A 212 -37.01 -4.24 12.80
N ALA A 213 -36.55 -2.99 12.86
CA ALA A 213 -37.21 -1.93 13.63
C ALA A 213 -38.65 -1.66 13.14
N TYR A 214 -38.87 -1.60 11.82
CA TYR A 214 -40.19 -1.36 11.26
C TYR A 214 -41.17 -2.53 11.45
N TYR A 215 -40.78 -3.74 11.06
CA TYR A 215 -41.68 -4.90 10.99
C TYR A 215 -41.93 -5.56 12.35
N SER A 216 -40.96 -5.57 13.29
CA SER A 216 -41.18 -6.13 14.64
C SER A 216 -41.91 -5.16 15.60
N GLN A 217 -42.05 -3.87 15.26
CA GLN A 217 -42.75 -2.89 16.11
C GLN A 217 -44.17 -2.55 15.63
N ASN A 218 -44.46 -2.60 14.33
CA ASN A 218 -45.77 -2.25 13.78
C ASN A 218 -46.75 -3.44 13.83
N SER A 219 -47.59 -3.48 14.87
CA SER A 219 -48.69 -4.46 15.02
C SER A 219 -49.79 -4.38 13.95
N THR A 220 -49.72 -3.39 13.05
CA THR A 220 -50.61 -3.20 11.90
C THR A 220 -50.16 -3.94 10.63
N VAL A 221 -48.92 -4.44 10.56
CA VAL A 221 -48.44 -5.15 9.35
C VAL A 221 -48.89 -6.62 9.40
N SER A 222 -49.84 -6.99 8.54
CA SER A 222 -50.25 -8.38 8.33
C SER A 222 -49.37 -9.10 7.29
N PRO A 223 -49.29 -10.44 7.33
CA PRO A 223 -48.72 -11.23 6.24
C PRO A 223 -49.38 -10.90 4.89
N ALA A 224 -48.60 -10.96 3.83
CA ALA A 224 -49.03 -10.54 2.50
C ALA A 224 -50.04 -11.52 1.89
N GLN A 225 -51.18 -10.96 1.44
CA GLN A 225 -52.23 -11.68 0.75
C GLN A 225 -52.06 -11.58 -0.77
N SER A 226 -52.67 -12.49 -1.53
CA SER A 226 -52.65 -12.50 -3.00
C SER A 226 -51.25 -12.46 -3.62
N LEU A 227 -50.37 -13.35 -3.13
CA LEU A 227 -48.98 -13.45 -3.59
C LEU A 227 -48.86 -13.85 -5.07
N SER A 228 -47.78 -13.40 -5.71
CA SER A 228 -47.47 -13.67 -7.11
C SER A 228 -45.99 -14.00 -7.33
N VAL A 229 -45.68 -14.80 -8.35
CA VAL A 229 -44.29 -15.13 -8.71
C VAL A 229 -43.60 -13.90 -9.31
N GLY A 230 -42.34 -13.67 -8.92
CA GLY A 230 -41.56 -12.47 -9.26
C GLY A 230 -41.76 -11.29 -8.30
N GLN A 231 -42.72 -11.35 -7.38
CA GLN A 231 -43.01 -10.30 -6.41
C GLN A 231 -41.89 -10.15 -5.37
N LEU A 232 -41.54 -8.90 -5.05
CA LEU A 232 -40.66 -8.56 -3.92
C LEU A 232 -41.44 -8.49 -2.61
N VAL A 233 -40.88 -9.08 -1.57
CA VAL A 233 -41.48 -9.25 -0.24
C VAL A 233 -40.43 -9.03 0.85
N ALA A 234 -40.90 -8.67 2.04
CA ALA A 234 -40.14 -8.78 3.26
C ALA A 234 -40.41 -10.18 3.87
N VAL A 235 -39.37 -10.85 4.35
CA VAL A 235 -39.49 -12.17 4.98
C VAL A 235 -38.90 -12.10 6.38
N ARG A 236 -39.66 -12.62 7.36
CA ARG A 236 -39.15 -12.86 8.71
C ARG A 236 -38.47 -14.22 8.75
N ALA A 237 -37.15 -14.21 8.67
CA ALA A 237 -36.31 -15.41 8.73
C ALA A 237 -36.11 -15.88 10.19
N GLU A 238 -35.20 -16.83 10.40
CA GLU A 238 -34.78 -17.25 11.73
C GLU A 238 -34.08 -16.09 12.51
N GLU A 239 -33.90 -16.27 13.82
CA GLU A 239 -33.30 -15.28 14.74
C GLU A 239 -33.96 -13.87 14.74
N ASP A 240 -35.22 -13.77 14.31
CA ASP A 240 -35.97 -12.51 14.14
C ASP A 240 -35.29 -11.53 13.14
N ALA A 241 -34.55 -12.07 12.17
CA ALA A 241 -34.01 -11.31 11.05
C ALA A 241 -35.12 -10.96 10.03
N TRP A 242 -35.07 -9.74 9.48
CA TRP A 242 -36.01 -9.27 8.47
C TRP A 242 -35.26 -8.90 7.20
N VAL A 243 -35.51 -9.66 6.14
CA VAL A 243 -34.70 -9.64 4.91
C VAL A 243 -35.57 -9.49 3.67
N ARG A 244 -35.00 -8.91 2.61
CA ARG A 244 -35.69 -8.75 1.31
C ARG A 244 -35.59 -10.05 0.51
N ALA A 245 -36.70 -10.48 -0.09
CA ALA A 245 -36.71 -11.64 -0.97
C ALA A 245 -37.63 -11.47 -2.17
N GLN A 246 -37.41 -12.29 -3.20
CA GLN A 246 -38.28 -12.42 -4.36
C GLN A 246 -38.95 -13.80 -4.37
N ILE A 247 -40.26 -13.85 -4.64
CA ILE A 247 -41.00 -15.12 -4.77
C ILE A 247 -40.61 -15.81 -6.08
N ILE A 248 -40.07 -17.02 -5.98
CA ILE A 248 -39.64 -17.86 -7.12
C ILE A 248 -40.73 -18.87 -7.51
N SER A 249 -41.42 -19.47 -6.54
CA SER A 249 -42.58 -20.33 -6.78
C SER A 249 -43.52 -20.37 -5.58
N LEU A 250 -44.79 -20.67 -5.85
CA LEU A 250 -45.84 -20.87 -4.87
C LEU A 250 -46.20 -22.36 -4.87
N GLU A 251 -46.09 -23.03 -3.72
CA GLU A 251 -46.55 -24.41 -3.50
C GLU A 251 -47.68 -24.39 -2.45
N ASP A 252 -48.50 -25.44 -2.40
CA ASP A 252 -49.78 -25.45 -1.64
C ASP A 252 -49.67 -25.14 -0.13
N SER A 253 -48.48 -25.28 0.45
CA SER A 253 -48.21 -25.02 1.88
C SER A 253 -46.99 -24.15 2.18
N ARG A 254 -46.15 -23.84 1.18
CA ARG A 254 -44.89 -23.10 1.36
C ARG A 254 -44.56 -22.26 0.13
N ILE A 255 -43.81 -21.20 0.34
CA ILE A 255 -43.39 -20.27 -0.71
C ILE A 255 -41.89 -20.43 -0.91
N LYS A 256 -41.45 -20.61 -2.16
CA LYS A 256 -40.03 -20.60 -2.48
C LYS A 256 -39.58 -19.16 -2.70
N VAL A 257 -38.62 -18.69 -1.90
CA VAL A 257 -38.12 -17.31 -1.92
C VAL A 257 -36.61 -17.28 -2.16
N HIS A 258 -36.14 -16.32 -2.95
CA HIS A 258 -34.73 -16.02 -3.14
C HIS A 258 -34.39 -14.71 -2.40
N TYR A 259 -33.51 -14.76 -1.41
CA TYR A 259 -33.11 -13.58 -0.65
C TYR A 259 -32.20 -12.70 -1.48
N VAL A 260 -32.68 -11.55 -1.94
CA VAL A 260 -32.02 -10.77 -3.00
C VAL A 260 -30.68 -10.15 -2.61
N ASP A 261 -30.42 -10.03 -1.30
CA ASP A 261 -29.19 -9.47 -0.74
C ASP A 261 -28.21 -10.53 -0.20
N HIS A 262 -28.64 -11.79 -0.15
CA HIS A 262 -27.84 -12.94 0.30
C HIS A 262 -27.66 -14.01 -0.79
N GLY A 263 -28.48 -13.95 -1.85
CA GLY A 263 -28.45 -14.76 -3.08
C GLY A 263 -28.79 -16.25 -2.95
N PHE A 264 -29.05 -16.76 -1.75
CA PHE A 264 -29.55 -18.13 -1.55
C PHE A 264 -31.08 -18.20 -1.67
N THR A 265 -31.60 -19.42 -1.84
CA THR A 265 -33.04 -19.70 -2.04
C THR A 265 -33.57 -20.72 -1.04
N GLU A 266 -34.73 -20.44 -0.45
CA GLU A 266 -35.31 -21.21 0.67
C GLU A 266 -36.82 -21.47 0.48
N PHE A 267 -37.44 -22.27 1.36
CA PHE A 267 -38.87 -22.55 1.42
C PHE A 267 -39.46 -22.08 2.75
N VAL A 268 -40.20 -20.98 2.73
CA VAL A 268 -40.74 -20.32 3.93
C VAL A 268 -42.26 -20.49 4.05
N GLU A 269 -42.80 -20.37 5.27
CA GLU A 269 -44.24 -20.44 5.52
C GLU A 269 -44.96 -19.15 5.08
N SER A 270 -46.21 -19.26 4.61
CA SER A 270 -47.02 -18.11 4.17
C SER A 270 -47.34 -17.08 5.27
N ASN A 271 -47.12 -17.42 6.53
CA ASN A 271 -47.25 -16.49 7.67
C ASN A 271 -45.98 -15.63 7.91
N SER A 272 -44.86 -15.95 7.25
CA SER A 272 -43.55 -15.27 7.40
C SER A 272 -43.29 -14.22 6.31
N VAL A 273 -44.16 -14.16 5.30
CA VAL A 273 -44.01 -13.33 4.10
C VAL A 273 -44.92 -12.10 4.19
N TYR A 274 -44.33 -10.92 4.05
CA TYR A 274 -44.95 -9.62 4.26
C TYR A 274 -44.72 -8.70 3.05
N LYS A 275 -45.57 -7.67 2.89
CA LYS A 275 -45.43 -6.69 1.80
C LYS A 275 -44.17 -5.85 2.03
N LEU A 276 -43.24 -5.83 1.07
CA LEU A 276 -42.06 -4.96 1.12
C LEU A 276 -42.50 -3.49 1.03
N GLN A 277 -42.08 -2.65 1.98
CA GLN A 277 -42.38 -1.22 1.95
C GLN A 277 -41.47 -0.46 0.99
N LYS A 278 -42.02 0.57 0.33
CA LYS A 278 -41.35 1.33 -0.76
C LYS A 278 -40.00 1.94 -0.35
N GLN A 279 -39.80 2.25 0.93
CA GLN A 279 -38.51 2.73 1.47
C GLN A 279 -37.39 1.69 1.34
N PHE A 280 -37.68 0.40 1.59
CA PHE A 280 -36.72 -0.70 1.53
C PHE A 280 -36.42 -1.17 0.10
N SER A 281 -37.09 -0.60 -0.91
CA SER A 281 -36.82 -0.84 -2.33
C SER A 281 -35.80 0.15 -2.93
N SER A 282 -35.28 1.09 -2.13
CA SER A 282 -34.34 2.14 -2.57
C SER A 282 -32.90 1.65 -2.75
N LEU A 283 -32.44 0.75 -1.88
CA LEU A 283 -31.12 0.13 -1.98
C LEU A 283 -31.10 -0.91 -3.12
N PRO A 284 -30.08 -0.95 -3.99
CA PRO A 284 -29.92 -2.05 -4.95
C PRO A 284 -29.83 -3.43 -4.28
N PHE A 285 -30.00 -4.51 -5.05
CA PHE A 285 -29.73 -5.87 -4.57
C PHE A 285 -28.23 -6.09 -4.37
N GLN A 286 -27.85 -6.65 -3.22
CA GLN A 286 -26.45 -6.70 -2.77
C GLN A 286 -25.70 -7.99 -3.13
N ALA A 287 -26.42 -9.07 -3.44
CA ALA A 287 -25.82 -10.30 -3.96
C ALA A 287 -25.79 -10.25 -5.50
N VAL A 288 -24.58 -10.29 -6.07
CA VAL A 288 -24.36 -10.21 -7.52
C VAL A 288 -23.45 -11.33 -8.02
N LYS A 289 -23.50 -11.64 -9.31
CA LYS A 289 -22.65 -12.66 -9.93
C LYS A 289 -21.40 -12.07 -10.55
N CYS A 290 -20.27 -12.75 -10.47
CA CYS A 290 -19.06 -12.42 -11.21
C CYS A 290 -18.41 -13.66 -11.87
N LYS A 291 -17.45 -13.39 -12.75
CA LYS A 291 -16.56 -14.39 -13.39
C LYS A 291 -15.15 -14.23 -12.83
N LEU A 292 -14.43 -15.35 -12.70
CA LEU A 292 -13.03 -15.34 -12.30
C LEU A 292 -12.11 -15.35 -13.52
N ALA A 293 -11.34 -14.26 -13.68
CA ALA A 293 -10.38 -14.08 -14.76
C ALA A 293 -9.37 -15.25 -14.86
N GLY A 294 -9.17 -15.76 -16.07
CA GLY A 294 -8.30 -16.90 -16.38
C GLY A 294 -8.87 -18.28 -16.06
N LEU A 295 -10.06 -18.37 -15.47
CA LEU A 295 -10.75 -19.63 -15.14
C LEU A 295 -11.97 -19.91 -16.04
N GLU A 296 -12.30 -19.00 -16.95
CA GLU A 296 -13.58 -18.91 -17.65
C GLU A 296 -13.84 -20.13 -18.56
N ALA A 297 -12.79 -20.64 -19.20
CA ALA A 297 -12.83 -21.81 -20.09
C ALA A 297 -12.86 -23.16 -19.36
N PHE A 298 -12.77 -23.14 -18.02
CA PHE A 298 -12.74 -24.31 -17.15
C PHE A 298 -13.86 -24.29 -16.10
N CYS A 299 -14.89 -23.46 -16.30
CA CYS A 299 -15.80 -23.05 -15.22
C CYS A 299 -16.48 -24.19 -14.48
N ASP A 300 -16.93 -25.23 -15.19
CA ASP A 300 -17.61 -26.40 -14.63
C ASP A 300 -16.65 -27.59 -14.37
N ASP A 301 -15.33 -27.39 -14.39
CA ASP A 301 -14.38 -28.46 -14.07
C ASP A 301 -14.41 -28.77 -12.57
N PRO A 302 -14.77 -30.01 -12.15
CA PRO A 302 -15.07 -30.32 -10.76
C PRO A 302 -13.86 -30.25 -9.84
N VAL A 303 -12.64 -30.34 -10.38
CA VAL A 303 -11.40 -30.18 -9.59
C VAL A 303 -11.15 -28.70 -9.34
N LEU A 304 -11.38 -27.85 -10.33
CA LEU A 304 -11.23 -26.41 -10.20
C LEU A 304 -12.30 -25.81 -9.28
N VAL A 305 -13.58 -26.10 -9.51
CA VAL A 305 -14.70 -25.58 -8.70
C VAL A 305 -14.47 -25.88 -7.22
N LYS A 306 -14.20 -27.14 -6.87
CA LYS A 306 -13.92 -27.54 -5.48
C LYS A 306 -12.68 -26.86 -4.90
N THR A 307 -11.66 -26.58 -5.73
CA THR A 307 -10.47 -25.86 -5.26
C THR A 307 -10.79 -24.40 -4.95
N VAL A 308 -11.50 -23.71 -5.84
CA VAL A 308 -11.95 -22.32 -5.62
C VAL A 308 -12.83 -22.25 -4.38
N GLU A 309 -13.84 -23.11 -4.27
CA GLU A 309 -14.72 -23.23 -3.10
C GLU A 309 -13.90 -23.30 -1.79
N SER A 310 -12.94 -24.23 -1.72
CA SER A 310 -12.09 -24.40 -0.52
C SER A 310 -11.15 -23.24 -0.22
N GLN A 311 -10.85 -22.38 -1.21
CA GLN A 311 -9.99 -21.20 -1.06
C GLN A 311 -10.80 -19.94 -0.74
N THR A 312 -12.05 -19.83 -1.22
CA THR A 312 -12.91 -18.65 -1.08
C THR A 312 -13.90 -18.67 0.09
N CYS A 313 -14.16 -19.85 0.66
CA CYS A 313 -15.21 -20.02 1.69
C CYS A 313 -14.98 -19.11 2.92
N PHE A 314 -16.02 -18.34 3.28
CA PHE A 314 -16.06 -17.42 4.43
C PHE A 314 -14.92 -16.37 4.50
N LYS A 315 -14.36 -15.98 3.36
CA LYS A 315 -13.29 -14.97 3.27
C LYS A 315 -13.72 -13.68 2.57
N ILE A 316 -13.02 -12.60 2.91
CA ILE A 316 -13.05 -11.32 2.20
C ILE A 316 -11.77 -11.24 1.35
N PHE A 317 -11.90 -10.77 0.10
CA PHE A 317 -10.81 -10.61 -0.86
C PHE A 317 -10.75 -9.18 -1.38
N ALA A 318 -9.54 -8.66 -1.59
CA ALA A 318 -9.35 -7.49 -2.45
C ALA A 318 -9.52 -7.91 -3.92
N VAL A 319 -10.05 -7.04 -4.77
CA VAL A 319 -10.33 -7.39 -6.18
C VAL A 319 -9.84 -6.37 -7.19
N GLU A 320 -9.32 -6.89 -8.30
CA GLU A 320 -9.06 -6.15 -9.54
C GLU A 320 -10.22 -6.41 -10.51
N ILE A 321 -10.87 -5.35 -10.98
CA ILE A 321 -12.04 -5.43 -11.87
C ILE A 321 -11.58 -5.20 -13.31
N LEU A 322 -11.42 -6.28 -14.08
CA LEU A 322 -10.92 -6.24 -15.46
C LEU A 322 -12.00 -5.83 -16.48
N GLU A 323 -13.24 -6.26 -16.26
CA GLU A 323 -14.39 -5.92 -17.09
C GLU A 323 -15.58 -5.48 -16.20
N LYS A 324 -16.17 -4.33 -16.53
CA LYS A 324 -17.37 -3.79 -15.89
C LYS A 324 -18.58 -4.01 -16.81
N SER A 325 -19.26 -5.12 -16.59
CA SER A 325 -20.50 -5.54 -17.27
C SER A 325 -21.45 -6.18 -16.25
N ASP A 326 -22.65 -6.60 -16.66
CA ASP A 326 -23.68 -7.16 -15.76
C ASP A 326 -23.22 -8.37 -14.92
N ILE A 327 -22.17 -9.06 -15.38
CA ILE A 327 -21.45 -10.11 -14.65
C ILE A 327 -19.95 -9.81 -14.78
N PRO A 328 -19.38 -8.97 -13.90
CA PRO A 328 -18.01 -8.45 -14.04
C PRO A 328 -16.94 -9.54 -13.98
N LEU A 329 -15.80 -9.27 -14.61
CA LEU A 329 -14.64 -10.15 -14.64
C LEU A 329 -13.62 -9.71 -13.58
N LEU A 330 -13.37 -10.57 -12.59
CA LEU A 330 -12.57 -10.25 -11.40
C LEU A 330 -11.32 -11.11 -11.26
N VAL A 331 -10.26 -10.50 -10.72
CA VAL A 331 -9.13 -11.20 -10.09
C VAL A 331 -9.27 -11.05 -8.58
N LEU A 332 -9.24 -12.16 -7.84
CA LEU A 332 -9.31 -12.16 -6.37
C LEU A 332 -7.91 -12.25 -5.76
N TYR A 333 -7.63 -11.38 -4.79
CA TYR A 333 -6.39 -11.36 -4.02
C TYR A 333 -6.71 -11.59 -2.53
N ASP A 334 -6.09 -12.62 -1.95
CA ASP A 334 -6.10 -12.85 -0.51
C ASP A 334 -4.95 -12.05 0.12
N THR A 335 -5.33 -11.01 0.87
CA THR A 335 -4.40 -10.06 1.50
C THR A 335 -4.29 -10.31 3.00
N SER A 336 -4.59 -11.53 3.47
CA SER A 336 -4.52 -11.91 4.90
C SER A 336 -3.13 -12.38 5.34
N GLY A 337 -2.16 -12.47 4.42
CA GLY A 337 -0.78 -12.91 4.66
C GLY A 337 0.22 -11.75 4.71
N GLU A 338 1.51 -12.09 4.63
CA GLU A 338 2.59 -11.10 4.40
C GLU A 338 2.73 -10.76 2.90
N ASP A 339 2.35 -11.69 2.01
CA ASP A 339 2.28 -11.53 0.55
C ASP A 339 0.82 -11.55 0.06
N ASP A 340 0.47 -10.73 -0.93
CA ASP A 340 -0.85 -10.76 -1.59
C ASP A 340 -0.96 -11.97 -2.55
N ILE A 341 -1.88 -12.90 -2.24
CA ILE A 341 -2.02 -14.15 -3.01
C ILE A 341 -3.15 -14.03 -4.03
N ASN A 342 -2.81 -14.01 -5.33
CA ASN A 342 -3.80 -14.18 -6.40
C ASN A 342 -4.43 -15.58 -6.33
N ILE A 343 -5.72 -15.62 -6.01
CA ILE A 343 -6.50 -16.86 -5.84
C ILE A 343 -6.85 -17.49 -7.18
N ASN A 344 -7.19 -16.71 -8.22
CA ASN A 344 -7.50 -17.23 -9.56
C ASN A 344 -6.34 -18.08 -10.11
N ALA A 345 -5.15 -17.47 -10.17
CA ALA A 345 -3.92 -18.10 -10.66
C ALA A 345 -3.45 -19.24 -9.74
N THR A 346 -3.83 -19.23 -8.47
CA THR A 346 -3.54 -20.33 -7.54
C THR A 346 -4.49 -21.51 -7.72
N CYS A 347 -5.78 -21.28 -7.95
CA CYS A 347 -6.75 -22.34 -8.22
C CYS A 347 -6.53 -22.99 -9.58
N LEU A 348 -6.06 -22.25 -10.60
CA LEU A 348 -5.71 -22.79 -11.91
C LEU A 348 -4.67 -23.93 -11.84
N LYS A 349 -3.78 -23.91 -10.84
CA LYS A 349 -2.76 -24.95 -10.58
C LYS A 349 -3.38 -26.31 -10.22
N ALA A 350 -4.66 -26.36 -9.85
CA ALA A 350 -5.38 -27.62 -9.60
C ALA A 350 -5.63 -28.44 -10.89
N LEU A 351 -5.55 -27.82 -12.07
CA LEU A 351 -5.68 -28.48 -13.37
C LEU A 351 -4.39 -29.15 -13.86
N TYR A 352 -3.29 -29.07 -13.10
CA TYR A 352 -2.01 -29.69 -13.44
C TYR A 352 -2.08 -31.22 -13.39
N ASP A 353 -1.72 -31.89 -14.49
CA ASP A 353 -1.57 -33.34 -14.55
C ASP A 353 -0.37 -33.76 -13.69
N LYS A 354 -0.68 -34.39 -12.56
CA LYS A 354 0.30 -34.91 -11.58
C LYS A 354 1.25 -35.94 -12.16
N SER A 355 0.92 -36.56 -13.29
CA SER A 355 1.82 -37.45 -14.03
C SER A 355 2.82 -36.71 -14.93
N LEU A 356 2.74 -35.38 -15.02
CA LEU A 356 3.67 -34.49 -15.73
C LEU A 356 4.51 -33.61 -14.76
N GLU A 357 4.27 -33.71 -13.45
CA GLU A 357 5.07 -33.03 -12.41
C GLU A 357 6.46 -33.69 -12.27
N LEU A 358 7.50 -32.86 -12.22
CA LEU A 358 8.89 -33.30 -12.05
C LEU A 358 9.13 -33.75 -10.61
N HIS A 359 8.94 -35.04 -10.36
CA HIS A 359 9.22 -35.66 -9.08
C HIS A 359 10.71 -36.01 -8.98
N LEU A 360 11.44 -35.25 -8.17
CA LEU A 360 12.83 -35.54 -7.84
C LEU A 360 12.91 -36.59 -6.72
N GLN A 361 13.98 -37.38 -6.74
CA GLN A 361 14.35 -38.29 -5.66
C GLN A 361 15.66 -37.82 -5.04
N VAL A 362 15.73 -37.82 -3.71
CA VAL A 362 16.97 -37.54 -2.97
C VAL A 362 17.99 -38.65 -3.25
N ASP A 363 19.27 -38.26 -3.33
CA ASP A 363 20.42 -39.06 -3.76
C ASP A 363 20.38 -39.60 -5.20
N ALA A 364 19.30 -39.38 -5.96
CA ALA A 364 19.20 -39.79 -7.35
C ALA A 364 20.03 -38.90 -8.30
N LEU A 365 20.34 -39.48 -9.47
CA LEU A 365 21.19 -38.92 -10.51
C LEU A 365 20.37 -38.68 -11.78
N TYR A 366 20.49 -37.48 -12.34
CA TYR A 366 19.80 -37.05 -13.55
C TYR A 366 20.84 -36.59 -14.57
N THR A 367 20.71 -37.00 -15.83
CA THR A 367 21.61 -36.63 -16.94
C THR A 367 20.89 -35.73 -17.94
N SER A 368 21.64 -35.11 -18.85
CA SER A 368 21.11 -34.18 -19.87
C SER A 368 20.29 -33.02 -19.31
N VAL A 369 20.66 -32.57 -18.10
CA VAL A 369 20.04 -31.43 -17.40
C VAL A 369 20.58 -30.13 -17.98
N ARG A 370 19.71 -29.18 -18.31
CA ARG A 370 20.08 -27.89 -18.89
C ARG A 370 19.91 -26.79 -17.85
N VAL A 371 20.97 -26.05 -17.53
CA VAL A 371 20.82 -24.79 -16.77
C VAL A 371 20.28 -23.72 -17.71
N THR A 372 19.23 -23.01 -17.30
CA THR A 372 18.49 -22.05 -18.15
C THR A 372 18.59 -20.60 -17.67
N SER A 373 18.86 -20.38 -16.38
CA SER A 373 19.18 -19.05 -15.84
C SER A 373 19.90 -19.16 -14.49
N VAL A 374 20.64 -18.11 -14.13
CA VAL A 374 21.41 -17.97 -12.89
C VAL A 374 21.14 -16.57 -12.32
N PHE A 375 20.91 -16.46 -11.01
CA PHE A 375 20.58 -15.21 -10.33
C PHE A 375 21.69 -14.75 -9.37
N SER A 376 21.55 -13.53 -8.86
CA SER A 376 22.50 -12.87 -7.96
C SER A 376 22.48 -13.40 -6.51
N ASP A 377 21.44 -14.15 -6.12
CA ASP A 377 21.41 -14.97 -4.90
C ASP A 377 22.16 -16.31 -5.06
N GLY A 378 22.65 -16.62 -6.28
CA GLY A 378 23.30 -17.88 -6.63
C GLY A 378 22.35 -19.06 -6.83
N SER A 379 21.03 -18.82 -6.80
CA SER A 379 20.06 -19.77 -7.31
C SER A 379 20.11 -19.83 -8.83
N LEU A 380 19.63 -20.93 -9.38
CA LEU A 380 19.59 -21.19 -10.81
C LEU A 380 18.36 -22.01 -11.18
N TYR A 381 17.85 -21.86 -12.40
CA TYR A 381 16.81 -22.76 -12.93
C TYR A 381 17.43 -23.85 -13.80
N CYS A 382 16.96 -25.09 -13.58
CA CYS A 382 17.25 -26.24 -14.42
C CYS A 382 16.00 -26.67 -15.19
N GLN A 383 16.20 -27.12 -16.43
CA GLN A 383 15.30 -28.05 -17.12
C GLN A 383 15.86 -29.46 -16.99
N VAL A 384 15.04 -30.39 -16.50
CA VAL A 384 15.39 -31.81 -16.35
C VAL A 384 14.57 -32.61 -17.38
N PRO A 385 15.18 -33.56 -18.13
CA PRO A 385 14.43 -34.44 -19.02
C PRO A 385 13.31 -35.16 -18.27
N SER A 386 12.05 -34.93 -18.68
CA SER A 386 10.86 -35.40 -17.97
C SER A 386 9.72 -35.68 -18.96
N LYS A 387 8.73 -36.48 -18.54
CA LYS A 387 7.49 -36.68 -19.31
C LYS A 387 6.76 -35.36 -19.57
N GLY A 388 6.78 -34.44 -18.59
CA GLY A 388 6.22 -33.09 -18.72
C GLY A 388 6.92 -32.25 -19.78
N LEU A 389 8.27 -32.23 -19.79
CA LEU A 389 9.08 -31.44 -20.72
C LEU A 389 8.96 -31.96 -22.16
N SER A 390 8.93 -33.28 -22.34
CA SER A 390 8.65 -33.90 -23.65
C SER A 390 7.24 -33.56 -24.13
N ARG A 391 6.22 -33.71 -23.28
CA ARG A 391 4.83 -33.38 -23.64
C ARG A 391 4.64 -31.89 -23.95
N LEU A 392 5.26 -31.01 -23.17
CA LEU A 392 5.28 -29.58 -23.43
C LEU A 392 5.88 -29.28 -24.82
N SER A 393 6.99 -29.95 -25.16
CA SER A 393 7.65 -29.78 -26.46
C SER A 393 6.76 -30.21 -27.63
N GLU A 394 6.01 -31.31 -27.51
CA GLU A 394 4.98 -31.69 -28.49
C GLU A 394 3.92 -30.60 -28.67
N ILE A 395 3.40 -30.05 -27.56
CA ILE A 395 2.31 -29.06 -27.58
C ILE A 395 2.79 -27.73 -28.19
N LEU A 396 3.97 -27.25 -27.79
CA LEU A 396 4.57 -26.03 -28.34
C LEU A 396 4.87 -26.20 -29.85
N GLN A 397 5.26 -27.39 -30.31
CA GLN A 397 5.46 -27.67 -31.72
C GLN A 397 4.14 -27.65 -32.52
N LYS A 398 3.02 -28.12 -31.96
CA LYS A 398 1.68 -27.95 -32.56
C LYS A 398 1.27 -26.49 -32.64
N LEU A 399 1.55 -25.70 -31.60
CA LEU A 399 1.27 -24.25 -31.56
C LEU A 399 2.09 -23.49 -32.61
N GLU A 400 3.38 -23.81 -32.76
CA GLU A 400 4.24 -23.26 -33.82
C GLU A 400 3.65 -23.53 -35.21
N ASN A 401 3.26 -24.78 -35.48
CA ASN A 401 2.58 -25.14 -36.73
C ASN A 401 1.24 -24.40 -36.91
N TYR A 402 0.43 -24.29 -35.85
CA TYR A 402 -0.87 -23.61 -35.91
C TYR A 402 -0.73 -22.12 -36.26
N PHE A 403 0.17 -21.41 -35.57
CA PHE A 403 0.44 -20.00 -35.83
C PHE A 403 1.17 -19.76 -37.17
N GLY A 404 1.84 -20.78 -37.72
CA GLY A 404 2.40 -20.72 -39.08
C GLY A 404 1.36 -20.57 -40.20
N TYR A 405 0.11 -20.98 -39.97
CA TYR A 405 -1.00 -20.89 -40.94
C TYR A 405 -2.12 -19.92 -40.52
N LYS A 406 -1.95 -19.16 -39.43
CA LYS A 406 -3.00 -18.31 -38.83
C LYS A 406 -2.49 -16.93 -38.47
N GLN A 407 -3.37 -15.92 -38.51
CA GLN A 407 -2.98 -14.55 -38.18
C GLN A 407 -2.83 -14.40 -36.66
N THR A 408 -1.61 -14.12 -36.19
CA THR A 408 -1.29 -14.03 -34.76
C THR A 408 -1.88 -12.79 -34.07
N SER A 409 -2.57 -11.90 -34.78
CA SER A 409 -3.26 -10.72 -34.22
C SER A 409 -4.61 -11.05 -33.58
N GLU A 410 -5.28 -12.13 -34.01
CA GLU A 410 -6.54 -12.61 -33.42
C GLU A 410 -6.35 -13.04 -31.95
N PHE A 411 -5.11 -13.36 -31.57
CA PHE A 411 -4.70 -13.90 -30.26
C PHE A 411 -3.92 -12.87 -29.43
N ASN A 412 -4.04 -11.57 -29.68
CA ASN A 412 -3.44 -10.55 -28.82
C ASN A 412 -4.04 -10.59 -27.41
N VAL A 413 -3.22 -10.42 -26.37
CA VAL A 413 -3.72 -10.24 -24.99
C VAL A 413 -4.46 -8.91 -24.88
N LEU A 414 -5.76 -8.97 -24.57
CA LEU A 414 -6.62 -7.79 -24.42
C LEU A 414 -6.71 -7.30 -22.98
N LEU A 415 -6.84 -8.24 -22.04
CA LEU A 415 -6.93 -7.97 -20.59
C LEU A 415 -5.74 -8.68 -19.89
N PRO A 416 -4.58 -8.02 -19.79
CA PRO A 416 -3.47 -8.52 -18.98
C PRO A 416 -3.77 -8.32 -17.49
N PHE A 417 -3.50 -9.33 -16.67
CA PHE A 417 -3.56 -9.28 -15.21
C PHE A 417 -2.44 -10.14 -14.63
N CYS A 418 -1.99 -9.86 -13.40
CA CYS A 418 -0.93 -10.63 -12.74
C CYS A 418 -1.38 -12.09 -12.52
N GLY A 419 -0.51 -13.06 -12.74
CA GLY A 419 -0.82 -14.50 -12.71
C GLY A 419 -1.43 -15.07 -14.00
N LYS A 420 -1.78 -14.24 -15.00
CA LYS A 420 -2.27 -14.72 -16.31
C LYS A 420 -1.18 -15.44 -17.09
N ILE A 421 -1.47 -16.65 -17.56
CA ILE A 421 -0.57 -17.45 -18.40
C ILE A 421 -0.82 -17.13 -19.88
N CYS A 422 0.25 -16.78 -20.60
CA CYS A 422 0.26 -16.39 -22.01
C CYS A 422 1.35 -17.16 -22.78
N LEU A 423 1.39 -16.98 -24.11
CA LEU A 423 2.48 -17.42 -24.97
C LEU A 423 3.35 -16.23 -25.39
N PHE A 424 4.67 -16.42 -25.45
CA PHE A 424 5.63 -15.44 -25.95
C PHE A 424 6.47 -16.04 -27.10
N PRO A 425 6.68 -15.32 -28.22
CA PRO A 425 7.50 -15.78 -29.34
C PRO A 425 8.99 -15.42 -29.13
N SER A 426 9.82 -16.41 -28.82
CA SER A 426 11.27 -16.25 -28.61
C SER A 426 12.07 -17.01 -29.66
N LYS A 427 12.83 -16.27 -30.50
CA LYS A 427 13.74 -16.84 -31.54
C LYS A 427 13.06 -17.88 -32.45
N GLY A 428 11.81 -17.62 -32.84
CA GLY A 428 10.98 -18.50 -33.68
C GLY A 428 10.12 -19.51 -32.91
N LYS A 429 10.46 -19.84 -31.66
CA LYS A 429 9.70 -20.80 -30.84
C LYS A 429 8.75 -20.11 -29.88
N TRP A 430 7.63 -20.77 -29.58
CA TRP A 430 6.74 -20.34 -28.51
C TRP A 430 7.23 -20.84 -27.15
N ALA A 431 7.09 -20.00 -26.13
CA ALA A 431 7.31 -20.35 -24.73
C ALA A 431 6.10 -19.91 -23.88
N ARG A 432 5.83 -20.64 -22.79
CA ARG A 432 4.80 -20.25 -21.82
C ARG A 432 5.36 -19.23 -20.84
N VAL A 433 4.59 -18.18 -20.60
CA VAL A 433 4.97 -17.09 -19.70
C VAL A 433 3.82 -16.74 -18.77
N GLU A 434 4.13 -16.45 -17.51
CA GLU A 434 3.18 -15.95 -16.52
C GLU A 434 3.46 -14.46 -16.29
N ILE A 435 2.44 -13.59 -16.40
CA ILE A 435 2.58 -12.17 -16.06
C ILE A 435 2.80 -12.05 -14.56
N LYS A 436 3.85 -11.34 -14.12
CA LYS A 436 4.17 -11.16 -12.68
C LYS A 436 3.89 -9.74 -12.18
N ILE A 437 4.26 -8.73 -12.94
CA ILE A 437 4.11 -7.31 -12.57
C ILE A 437 3.63 -6.53 -13.81
N ILE A 438 2.63 -5.66 -13.65
CA ILE A 438 2.16 -4.76 -14.71
C ILE A 438 2.58 -3.34 -14.36
N HIS A 439 3.70 -2.90 -14.95
CA HIS A 439 4.25 -1.55 -14.73
C HIS A 439 3.39 -0.47 -15.38
N THR A 440 2.84 -0.76 -16.57
CA THR A 440 1.99 0.17 -17.34
C THR A 440 1.02 -0.61 -18.22
N ARG A 441 0.07 0.09 -18.88
CA ARG A 441 -0.80 -0.46 -19.94
C ARG A 441 -0.05 -1.02 -21.17
N ARG A 442 1.30 -0.97 -21.22
CA ARG A 442 2.10 -1.43 -22.37
C ARG A 442 3.29 -2.31 -22.00
N ALA A 443 3.87 -2.15 -20.82
CA ALA A 443 5.05 -2.88 -20.37
C ALA A 443 4.76 -3.63 -19.06
N LEU A 444 5.20 -4.88 -19.00
CA LEU A 444 4.98 -5.80 -17.90
C LEU A 444 6.17 -6.77 -17.76
N ASP A 445 6.38 -7.31 -16.57
CA ASP A 445 7.35 -8.39 -16.35
C ASP A 445 6.66 -9.73 -16.45
N VAL A 446 7.28 -10.64 -17.19
CA VAL A 446 6.85 -12.03 -17.28
C VAL A 446 7.91 -12.98 -16.76
N GLN A 447 7.48 -14.07 -16.13
CA GLN A 447 8.33 -15.22 -15.85
C GLN A 447 8.06 -16.32 -16.88
N PHE A 448 9.11 -16.79 -17.55
CA PHE A 448 9.05 -17.94 -18.44
C PHE A 448 8.89 -19.21 -17.58
N MET A 449 7.71 -19.84 -17.64
CA MET A 449 7.34 -20.94 -16.73
C MET A 449 8.25 -22.17 -16.85
N ASP A 450 8.92 -22.31 -18.00
CA ASP A 450 9.67 -23.50 -18.37
C ASP A 450 11.19 -23.27 -18.40
N THR A 451 11.67 -22.03 -18.30
CA THR A 451 13.10 -21.69 -18.12
C THR A 451 13.39 -20.91 -16.85
N GLY A 452 12.35 -20.46 -16.15
CA GLY A 452 12.36 -19.68 -14.91
C GLY A 452 12.87 -18.24 -15.04
N THR A 453 13.37 -17.87 -16.22
CA THR A 453 13.86 -16.55 -16.60
C THR A 453 12.77 -15.50 -16.42
N ILE A 454 13.13 -14.31 -15.92
CA ILE A 454 12.24 -13.14 -15.87
C ILE A 454 12.68 -12.16 -16.98
N ALA A 455 11.72 -11.52 -17.65
CA ALA A 455 11.98 -10.46 -18.61
C ALA A 455 10.83 -9.44 -18.68
N THR A 456 11.17 -8.17 -18.84
CA THR A 456 10.21 -7.11 -19.18
C THR A 456 9.89 -7.17 -20.67
N VAL A 457 8.60 -7.26 -21.02
CA VAL A 457 8.11 -7.37 -22.40
C VAL A 457 6.88 -6.49 -22.62
N LYS A 458 6.48 -6.28 -23.88
CA LYS A 458 5.27 -5.51 -24.21
C LYS A 458 4.04 -6.40 -24.24
N VAL A 459 2.89 -5.86 -23.84
CA VAL A 459 1.59 -6.55 -23.94
C VAL A 459 1.32 -7.05 -25.37
N SER A 460 1.72 -6.28 -26.38
CA SER A 460 1.57 -6.62 -27.81
C SER A 460 2.44 -7.79 -28.30
N GLU A 461 3.46 -8.18 -27.53
CA GLU A 461 4.34 -9.32 -27.83
C GLU A 461 3.79 -10.63 -27.23
N LEU A 462 2.87 -10.53 -26.26
CA LEU A 462 2.15 -11.67 -25.70
C LEU A 462 0.99 -12.13 -26.57
N LYS A 463 0.70 -13.44 -26.51
CA LYS A 463 -0.47 -14.06 -27.12
C LYS A 463 -1.29 -14.86 -26.12
N GLU A 464 -2.60 -14.80 -26.28
CA GLU A 464 -3.54 -15.72 -25.66
C GLU A 464 -3.29 -17.15 -26.18
N ILE A 465 -3.48 -18.16 -25.33
CA ILE A 465 -3.41 -19.56 -25.77
C ILE A 465 -4.70 -19.87 -26.55
N PRO A 466 -4.64 -20.38 -27.80
CA PRO A 466 -5.86 -20.69 -28.56
C PRO A 466 -6.70 -21.75 -27.83
N PRO A 467 -8.05 -21.62 -27.74
CA PRO A 467 -8.88 -22.44 -26.87
C PRO A 467 -8.71 -23.97 -27.02
N GLN A 468 -8.50 -24.45 -28.24
CA GLN A 468 -8.28 -25.87 -28.53
C GLN A 468 -6.96 -26.45 -27.98
N PHE A 469 -5.99 -25.59 -27.64
CA PHE A 469 -4.75 -25.99 -26.97
C PHE A 469 -4.77 -25.68 -25.47
N LEU A 470 -5.62 -24.76 -25.00
CA LEU A 470 -5.63 -24.23 -23.63
C LEU A 470 -5.61 -25.33 -22.57
N ARG A 471 -6.48 -26.36 -22.67
CA ARG A 471 -6.52 -27.45 -21.69
C ARG A 471 -5.24 -28.29 -21.66
N GLU A 472 -4.60 -28.57 -22.80
CA GLU A 472 -3.33 -29.32 -22.80
C GLU A 472 -2.12 -28.44 -22.42
N VAL A 473 -2.14 -27.14 -22.71
CA VAL A 473 -1.08 -26.18 -22.31
C VAL A 473 -1.09 -25.91 -20.80
N ILE A 474 -2.28 -25.78 -20.19
CA ILE A 474 -2.43 -25.56 -18.74
C ILE A 474 -2.18 -26.84 -17.95
N ALA A 475 -2.54 -28.03 -18.48
CA ALA A 475 -2.33 -29.29 -17.78
C ALA A 475 -0.85 -29.67 -17.56
N VAL A 476 0.10 -29.08 -18.29
CA VAL A 476 1.53 -29.28 -18.01
C VAL A 476 1.95 -28.34 -16.86
N PRO A 477 2.53 -28.83 -15.76
CA PRO A 477 3.14 -27.97 -14.72
C PRO A 477 4.30 -27.13 -15.28
N PRO A 478 4.76 -26.07 -14.59
CA PRO A 478 6.00 -25.37 -14.90
C PRO A 478 7.18 -26.34 -14.98
N GLN A 479 7.96 -26.32 -16.06
CA GLN A 479 9.11 -27.23 -16.24
C GLN A 479 10.45 -26.61 -15.78
N ALA A 480 10.44 -25.40 -15.22
CA ALA A 480 11.59 -24.77 -14.60
C ALA A 480 11.75 -25.20 -13.12
N LEU A 481 12.76 -26.00 -12.82
CA LEU A 481 13.11 -26.40 -11.46
C LEU A 481 14.02 -25.35 -10.81
N LYS A 482 13.62 -24.72 -9.69
CA LYS A 482 14.54 -23.83 -8.94
C LYS A 482 15.54 -24.67 -8.15
N CYS A 483 16.81 -24.38 -8.34
CA CYS A 483 17.94 -25.09 -7.74
C CYS A 483 18.87 -24.13 -7.00
N CYS A 484 19.55 -24.66 -5.99
CA CYS A 484 20.74 -24.07 -5.36
C CYS A 484 21.87 -25.10 -5.35
N LEU A 485 23.12 -24.66 -5.52
CA LEU A 485 24.26 -25.56 -5.40
C LEU A 485 24.48 -25.95 -3.92
N ALA A 486 24.48 -27.27 -3.66
CA ALA A 486 24.72 -27.87 -2.36
C ALA A 486 26.15 -27.62 -1.84
N ASP A 487 26.29 -27.66 -0.52
CA ASP A 487 27.54 -27.54 0.26
C ASP A 487 28.38 -26.26 0.03
N LEU A 488 27.79 -25.23 -0.57
CA LEU A 488 28.31 -23.85 -0.55
C LEU A 488 27.97 -23.16 0.78
N PRO A 489 28.64 -22.04 1.14
CA PRO A 489 28.44 -21.40 2.44
C PRO A 489 26.99 -20.95 2.65
N PRO A 490 26.30 -21.40 3.71
CA PRO A 490 25.01 -20.81 4.09
C PRO A 490 25.23 -19.40 4.65
N ASN A 491 24.21 -18.56 4.51
CA ASN A 491 24.05 -17.22 5.11
C ASN A 491 24.72 -16.01 4.42
N THR A 492 25.27 -16.11 3.20
CA THR A 492 25.82 -14.92 2.50
C THR A 492 24.76 -13.94 1.97
N GLY A 493 23.50 -14.37 1.82
CA GLY A 493 22.38 -13.58 1.30
C GLY A 493 22.45 -13.35 -0.22
N MET A 494 23.54 -12.74 -0.69
CA MET A 494 23.86 -12.52 -2.10
C MET A 494 25.26 -13.07 -2.39
N TRP A 495 25.51 -13.55 -3.61
CA TRP A 495 26.84 -13.99 -4.02
C TRP A 495 27.71 -12.81 -4.47
N THR A 496 29.04 -12.97 -4.41
CA THR A 496 29.96 -12.00 -5.00
C THR A 496 29.74 -11.92 -6.52
N PRO A 497 29.89 -10.74 -7.16
CA PRO A 497 29.75 -10.62 -8.61
C PRO A 497 30.63 -11.62 -9.36
N ASP A 498 31.86 -11.85 -8.89
CA ASP A 498 32.81 -12.80 -9.48
C ASP A 498 32.32 -14.26 -9.36
N ALA A 499 31.70 -14.67 -8.26
CA ALA A 499 31.11 -16.00 -8.11
C ALA A 499 29.87 -16.19 -9.01
N VAL A 500 29.03 -15.15 -9.17
CA VAL A 500 27.87 -15.18 -10.08
C VAL A 500 28.32 -15.22 -11.54
N LEU A 501 29.30 -14.41 -11.92
CA LEU A 501 29.87 -14.39 -13.28
C LEU A 501 30.57 -15.71 -13.60
N TRP A 502 31.44 -16.20 -12.71
CA TRP A 502 32.10 -17.50 -12.89
C TRP A 502 31.10 -18.64 -13.02
N LEU A 503 30.04 -18.66 -12.18
CA LEU A 503 28.99 -19.67 -12.29
C LEU A 503 28.30 -19.56 -13.65
N ARG A 504 27.90 -18.35 -14.04
CA ARG A 504 27.20 -18.07 -15.31
C ARG A 504 28.04 -18.51 -16.51
N ASP A 505 29.32 -18.16 -16.56
CA ASP A 505 30.21 -18.53 -17.66
C ASP A 505 30.51 -20.04 -17.68
N SER A 506 30.56 -20.68 -16.51
CA SER A 506 30.74 -22.13 -16.39
C SER A 506 29.50 -22.94 -16.78
N VAL A 507 28.28 -22.41 -16.55
CA VAL A 507 27.03 -23.16 -16.81
C VAL A 507 26.29 -22.79 -18.09
N MET A 508 26.29 -21.51 -18.50
CA MET A 508 25.50 -21.07 -19.65
C MET A 508 26.12 -21.42 -21.00
N ASN A 509 27.42 -21.70 -21.04
CA ASN A 509 28.16 -22.08 -22.24
C ASN A 509 28.17 -23.60 -22.52
N CYS A 510 27.73 -24.42 -21.56
CA CYS A 510 27.69 -25.87 -21.69
C CYS A 510 26.24 -26.34 -21.98
N PRO A 511 26.00 -27.21 -22.98
CA PRO A 511 24.64 -27.52 -23.41
C PRO A 511 23.86 -28.42 -22.44
N GLU A 512 24.56 -29.28 -21.69
CA GLU A 512 23.99 -30.34 -20.85
C GLU A 512 24.92 -30.68 -19.68
N PHE A 513 24.32 -31.01 -18.53
CA PHE A 513 24.97 -31.37 -17.28
C PHE A 513 24.41 -32.70 -16.73
N SER A 514 25.17 -33.31 -15.84
CA SER A 514 24.63 -34.28 -14.87
C SER A 514 24.38 -33.60 -13.53
N MET A 515 23.37 -34.07 -12.80
CA MET A 515 22.86 -33.49 -11.56
C MET A 515 22.62 -34.58 -10.53
N LYS A 516 23.13 -34.41 -9.29
CA LYS A 516 22.73 -35.21 -8.12
C LYS A 516 21.88 -34.35 -7.18
N VAL A 517 20.73 -34.85 -6.76
CA VAL A 517 19.88 -34.16 -5.76
C VAL A 517 20.28 -34.59 -4.35
N ILE A 518 20.54 -33.64 -3.44
CA ILE A 518 20.96 -33.92 -2.05
C ILE A 518 19.86 -33.62 -1.03
N LYS A 519 19.06 -32.58 -1.28
CA LYS A 519 17.93 -32.20 -0.44
C LYS A 519 16.89 -31.49 -1.31
N GLN A 520 15.61 -31.68 -1.02
CA GLN A 520 14.53 -30.89 -1.58
C GLN A 520 13.86 -30.11 -0.45
N ASP A 521 13.76 -28.78 -0.60
CA ASP A 521 12.94 -27.94 0.27
C ASP A 521 11.53 -27.86 -0.31
N GLY A 522 10.65 -28.74 0.21
CA GLY A 522 9.24 -28.79 -0.21
C GLY A 522 8.42 -27.55 0.16
N SER A 523 8.91 -26.70 1.08
CA SER A 523 8.24 -25.44 1.45
C SER A 523 8.55 -24.29 0.50
N LYS A 524 9.74 -24.32 -0.14
CA LYS A 524 10.20 -23.27 -1.08
C LYS A 524 10.28 -23.71 -2.53
N GLY A 525 10.07 -25.00 -2.82
CA GLY A 525 10.20 -25.57 -4.16
C GLY A 525 11.66 -25.62 -4.67
N ILE A 526 12.65 -25.61 -3.77
CA ILE A 526 14.07 -25.51 -4.12
C ILE A 526 14.77 -26.87 -3.97
N ALA A 527 15.48 -27.31 -5.01
CA ALA A 527 16.38 -28.47 -4.95
C ALA A 527 17.82 -28.03 -4.63
N HIS A 528 18.43 -28.61 -3.59
CA HIS A 528 19.87 -28.52 -3.35
C HIS A 528 20.58 -29.62 -4.14
N ILE A 529 21.45 -29.22 -5.06
CA ILE A 529 22.02 -30.12 -6.07
C ILE A 529 23.55 -30.06 -6.13
N TYR A 530 24.18 -31.17 -6.52
CA TYR A 530 25.51 -31.15 -7.13
C TYR A 530 25.37 -31.16 -8.65
N LEU A 531 26.12 -30.30 -9.33
CA LEU A 531 26.13 -30.16 -10.78
C LEU A 531 27.50 -30.57 -11.35
N PHE A 532 27.52 -31.33 -12.44
CA PHE A 532 28.70 -31.93 -13.07
C PHE A 532 28.67 -31.70 -14.58
N THR A 533 29.78 -31.31 -15.19
CA THR A 533 29.90 -31.35 -16.65
C THR A 533 29.89 -32.81 -17.13
N PRO A 534 29.62 -33.09 -18.42
CA PRO A 534 29.62 -34.47 -18.93
C PRO A 534 30.95 -35.20 -18.71
N GLU A 535 32.07 -34.47 -18.70
CA GLU A 535 33.42 -35.00 -18.49
C GLU A 535 33.81 -35.16 -17.01
N SER A 536 33.18 -34.39 -16.11
CA SER A 536 33.51 -34.39 -14.67
C SER A 536 32.74 -35.43 -13.85
N PHE A 537 31.89 -36.25 -14.49
CA PHE A 537 30.95 -37.13 -13.81
C PHE A 537 31.54 -38.54 -13.61
N PRO A 538 31.38 -39.18 -12.42
CA PRO A 538 30.65 -38.74 -11.22
C PRO A 538 31.58 -38.17 -10.11
N ASP A 539 32.73 -37.58 -10.46
CA ASP A 539 33.70 -37.14 -9.45
C ASP A 539 33.21 -35.89 -8.69
N MET A 540 32.94 -36.08 -7.39
CA MET A 540 32.54 -35.02 -6.47
C MET A 540 33.58 -33.89 -6.40
N ASP A 541 34.87 -34.17 -6.57
CA ASP A 541 35.93 -33.17 -6.54
C ASP A 541 36.08 -32.33 -7.80
N LEU A 542 35.48 -32.79 -8.91
CA LEU A 542 35.37 -32.06 -10.18
C LEU A 542 33.97 -31.46 -10.40
N SER A 543 33.01 -31.65 -9.49
CA SER A 543 31.70 -30.98 -9.52
C SER A 543 31.82 -29.46 -9.52
N ILE A 544 30.89 -28.76 -10.20
CA ILE A 544 30.82 -27.28 -10.24
C ILE A 544 30.79 -26.70 -8.82
N ASN A 545 30.07 -27.35 -7.90
CA ASN A 545 30.00 -27.00 -6.47
C ASN A 545 31.39 -26.97 -5.81
N ARG A 546 32.22 -28.00 -6.03
CA ARG A 546 33.57 -28.03 -5.44
C ARG A 546 34.55 -27.17 -6.22
N GLN A 547 34.40 -27.03 -7.54
CA GLN A 547 35.20 -26.08 -8.34
C GLN A 547 35.00 -24.64 -7.83
N ILE A 548 33.75 -24.15 -7.76
CA ILE A 548 33.49 -22.78 -7.29
C ILE A 548 33.93 -22.59 -5.84
N LYS A 549 33.75 -23.59 -4.96
CA LYS A 549 34.19 -23.54 -3.55
C LYS A 549 35.72 -23.57 -3.36
N LYS A 550 36.46 -24.15 -4.32
CA LYS A 550 37.94 -24.13 -4.36
C LYS A 550 38.48 -22.86 -5.04
N ALA A 551 37.71 -22.22 -5.92
CA ALA A 551 38.07 -20.97 -6.57
C ALA A 551 38.02 -19.79 -5.58
N ASP A 552 38.91 -18.82 -5.77
CA ASP A 552 39.15 -17.74 -4.79
C ASP A 552 38.12 -16.59 -4.85
N LEU A 553 36.89 -16.91 -5.24
CA LEU A 553 35.79 -16.00 -5.62
C LEU A 553 34.94 -15.54 -4.42
N TRP A 554 35.04 -16.27 -3.30
CA TRP A 554 34.28 -16.00 -2.06
C TRP A 554 34.96 -14.98 -1.15
N LYS A 555 36.22 -14.64 -1.43
CA LYS A 555 36.87 -13.50 -0.78
C LYS A 555 36.25 -12.23 -1.34
N HIS A 556 35.67 -11.42 -0.46
CA HIS A 556 35.41 -10.02 -0.79
C HIS A 556 36.76 -9.37 -1.09
N GLN A 557 36.92 -8.87 -2.32
CA GLN A 557 38.16 -8.23 -2.75
C GLN A 557 38.40 -7.00 -1.86
N LYS A 558 39.60 -6.86 -1.29
CA LYS A 558 39.99 -5.59 -0.67
C LYS A 558 40.23 -4.58 -1.79
N ASP A 559 39.42 -3.53 -1.83
CA ASP A 559 39.31 -2.64 -2.98
C ASP A 559 40.66 -2.10 -3.47
N VAL A 560 40.91 -2.26 -4.77
CA VAL A 560 42.05 -1.66 -5.46
C VAL A 560 41.69 -0.23 -5.87
N PHE A 561 41.68 0.69 -4.90
CA PHE A 561 41.58 2.13 -5.19
C PHE A 561 42.53 2.99 -4.34
N LEU A 562 43.58 3.49 -5.03
CA LEU A 562 44.33 4.72 -4.77
C LEU A 562 44.69 5.06 -3.31
N SER A 563 45.83 4.53 -2.85
CA SER A 563 46.48 4.96 -1.62
C SER A 563 47.19 6.32 -1.76
N VAL A 564 46.65 7.38 -1.16
CA VAL A 564 47.42 8.55 -0.71
C VAL A 564 47.10 8.80 0.76
N THR A 565 48.09 8.65 1.64
CA THR A 565 47.92 8.81 3.09
C THR A 565 48.13 10.27 3.51
N PRO A 566 47.14 10.91 4.17
CA PRO A 566 47.40 12.07 5.03
C PRO A 566 48.13 11.58 6.30
N SER A 567 49.17 12.29 6.73
CA SER A 567 49.96 11.94 7.91
C SER A 567 50.03 13.09 8.92
N GLY A 568 50.14 12.73 10.21
CA GLY A 568 50.22 13.65 11.34
C GLY A 568 49.13 13.37 12.39
N THR A 569 49.37 13.52 13.70
CA THR A 569 50.59 13.83 14.48
C THR A 569 50.40 13.33 15.92
N GLY A 570 51.41 13.00 16.73
CA GLY A 570 52.87 13.05 16.57
C GLY A 570 53.59 12.95 17.93
N SER A 571 54.93 13.15 17.98
CA SER A 571 55.80 13.19 19.18
C SER A 571 55.91 11.87 19.97
N THR A 572 57.10 11.26 20.15
CA THR A 572 58.29 11.84 20.82
C THR A 572 59.64 11.38 20.21
N LYS A 573 60.76 11.80 20.81
CA LYS A 573 62.16 11.58 20.34
C LYS A 573 62.71 10.19 20.70
N VAL A 574 63.67 9.66 19.90
CA VAL A 574 65.08 9.41 20.31
C VAL A 574 65.98 8.90 19.14
N ILE A 575 67.21 9.42 19.16
CA ILE A 575 68.46 9.30 18.37
C ILE A 575 68.89 7.93 17.78
N SER A 576 69.68 7.98 16.68
CA SER A 576 70.65 6.98 16.11
C SER A 576 70.12 5.71 15.40
N ASP A 577 70.76 5.13 14.37
CA ASP A 577 71.96 5.56 13.59
C ASP A 577 72.04 4.95 12.16
N GLY A 578 72.69 5.66 11.22
CA GLY A 578 73.23 5.12 9.95
C GLY A 578 72.25 4.67 8.82
N VAL A 579 72.63 4.48 7.54
CA VAL A 579 73.89 4.72 6.79
C VAL A 579 73.57 4.94 5.28
N SER A 580 74.14 5.98 4.63
CA SER A 580 74.31 6.17 3.14
C SER A 580 73.08 6.23 2.22
N THR A 581 73.13 6.61 0.92
CA THR A 581 73.52 7.86 0.17
C THR A 581 72.77 7.77 -1.21
N LEU A 582 72.60 8.72 -2.15
CA LEU A 582 73.12 10.07 -2.53
C LEU A 582 71.91 11.09 -2.56
N GLN A 583 71.87 12.34 -3.06
CA GLN A 583 72.59 13.14 -4.10
C GLN A 583 72.32 12.68 -5.57
N LEU A 584 72.19 13.49 -6.64
CA LEU A 584 72.33 14.94 -7.00
C LEU A 584 71.29 15.25 -8.12
N ALA A 585 70.93 16.47 -8.56
CA ALA A 585 71.22 17.87 -8.18
C ALA A 585 70.05 18.80 -8.64
N SER A 586 69.97 20.02 -8.13
CA SER A 586 69.00 21.05 -8.56
C SER A 586 69.56 22.01 -9.62
N GLY A 587 68.69 22.55 -10.47
CA GLY A 587 68.97 23.70 -11.34
C GLY A 587 67.77 24.65 -11.41
N LYS A 588 67.93 25.90 -10.94
CA LYS A 588 66.94 26.99 -11.08
C LYS A 588 67.30 27.88 -12.28
N LEU A 589 66.30 28.43 -12.96
CA LEU A 589 66.32 29.83 -13.39
C LEU A 589 64.88 30.39 -13.52
N GLU A 590 64.74 31.70 -13.78
CA GLU A 590 63.48 32.46 -13.67
C GLU A 590 62.89 32.92 -15.02
N LYS A 591 61.65 33.47 -14.95
CA LYS A 591 61.01 34.46 -15.88
C LYS A 591 60.68 33.97 -17.31
N SER A 592 59.53 34.21 -17.93
CA SER A 592 58.31 34.97 -17.64
C SER A 592 57.46 35.03 -18.94
N PHE A 593 56.13 35.17 -18.82
CA PHE A 593 55.14 35.56 -19.85
C PHE A 593 54.79 34.61 -21.02
N SER A 594 53.46 34.36 -21.14
CA SER A 594 52.68 33.86 -22.30
C SER A 594 53.03 32.46 -22.86
N ASP A 595 52.10 31.66 -23.39
CA ASP A 595 50.66 31.87 -23.62
C ASP A 595 49.85 30.55 -23.47
N SER A 596 48.54 30.69 -23.25
CA SER A 596 47.46 29.71 -23.47
C SER A 596 47.43 28.34 -22.74
N ALA A 597 46.21 27.98 -22.34
CA ALA A 597 45.67 26.65 -22.00
C ALA A 597 45.98 25.99 -20.63
N ARG A 598 44.91 25.36 -20.11
CA ARG A 598 44.76 24.53 -18.89
C ARG A 598 44.50 25.26 -17.57
N GLU A 599 43.86 24.53 -16.67
CA GLU A 599 43.20 24.99 -15.44
C GLU A 599 44.16 25.47 -14.35
N PRO A 600 43.65 26.29 -13.42
CA PRO A 600 43.93 26.09 -12.01
C PRO A 600 42.66 25.79 -11.20
N SER A 601 42.80 24.93 -10.21
CA SER A 601 41.74 24.57 -9.26
C SER A 601 41.46 25.68 -8.23
N SER A 602 40.26 25.67 -7.65
CA SER A 602 39.97 26.33 -6.38
C SER A 602 39.27 25.37 -5.43
N ALA A 603 39.85 25.22 -4.23
CA ALA A 603 39.46 24.38 -3.10
C ALA A 603 38.03 23.79 -3.10
N VAL A 604 37.93 22.46 -3.20
CA VAL A 604 36.75 21.72 -2.73
C VAL A 604 36.93 21.44 -1.24
N SER A 605 36.15 22.13 -0.41
CA SER A 605 35.98 21.78 1.00
C SER A 605 35.20 20.46 1.14
N THR A 606 35.57 19.63 2.11
CA THR A 606 34.84 18.39 2.42
C THR A 606 33.53 18.70 3.14
N THR A 607 32.45 18.89 2.39
CA THR A 607 31.09 19.05 2.92
C THR A 607 30.43 17.69 3.16
N ASP A 608 29.92 17.45 4.38
CA ASP A 608 29.20 16.23 4.84
C ASP A 608 27.77 16.12 4.23
N THR A 609 27.57 16.68 3.03
CA THR A 609 26.27 16.86 2.35
C THR A 609 26.47 16.82 0.83
N PRO A 610 25.52 16.27 0.05
CA PRO A 610 25.59 16.30 -1.42
C PRO A 610 25.56 17.73 -1.97
N PRO A 611 26.04 17.93 -3.23
CA PRO A 611 25.96 19.22 -3.89
C PRO A 611 24.50 19.72 -3.99
N PRO A 612 24.25 21.04 -3.85
CA PRO A 612 22.92 21.58 -4.06
C PRO A 612 22.48 21.38 -5.51
N LEU A 613 21.25 20.92 -5.69
CA LEU A 613 20.64 20.79 -7.02
C LEU A 613 20.64 22.17 -7.72
N PRO A 614 21.18 22.31 -8.94
CA PRO A 614 21.10 23.56 -9.68
C PRO A 614 19.63 23.85 -10.01
N LEU A 615 19.17 25.05 -9.65
CA LEU A 615 17.82 25.53 -9.94
C LEU A 615 17.91 26.63 -11.02
N PRO A 616 17.04 26.63 -12.05
CA PRO A 616 16.98 27.71 -13.03
C PRO A 616 16.62 29.05 -12.39
N LYS A 617 16.99 30.14 -13.07
CA LYS A 617 16.75 31.51 -12.60
C LYS A 617 15.28 31.90 -12.78
N PRO A 618 14.80 32.91 -12.04
CA PRO A 618 13.52 33.56 -12.32
C PRO A 618 13.37 33.94 -13.81
N GLY A 619 12.31 33.42 -14.44
CA GLY A 619 12.00 33.56 -15.86
C GLY A 619 12.37 32.35 -16.73
N GLU A 620 13.28 31.48 -16.28
CA GLU A 620 13.71 30.27 -17.01
C GLU A 620 12.68 29.11 -16.85
N LEU A 621 12.71 28.16 -17.78
CA LEU A 621 11.85 26.97 -17.81
C LEU A 621 12.58 25.72 -17.28
N MET A 622 11.83 24.77 -16.75
CA MET A 622 12.33 23.51 -16.19
C MET A 622 11.33 22.38 -16.45
N ASP A 623 11.76 21.31 -17.12
CA ASP A 623 10.94 20.09 -17.22
C ASP A 623 10.93 19.38 -15.87
N ILE A 624 9.74 19.07 -15.33
CA ILE A 624 9.57 18.49 -13.99
C ILE A 624 8.54 17.37 -13.94
N TYR A 625 8.59 16.58 -12.88
CA TYR A 625 7.55 15.66 -12.43
C TYR A 625 7.06 16.06 -11.03
N VAL A 626 5.75 16.06 -10.80
CA VAL A 626 5.18 16.35 -9.47
C VAL A 626 5.02 15.02 -8.70
N SER A 627 5.90 14.76 -7.73
CA SER A 627 5.93 13.49 -6.99
C SER A 627 4.82 13.36 -5.94
N VAL A 628 4.48 14.48 -5.29
CA VAL A 628 3.48 14.57 -4.20
C VAL A 628 2.84 15.96 -4.23
N ALA A 629 1.52 16.07 -4.07
CA ALA A 629 0.86 17.38 -4.03
C ALA A 629 -0.13 17.51 -2.86
N CYS A 630 0.21 18.34 -1.86
CA CYS A 630 -0.70 18.62 -0.75
C CYS A 630 -1.79 19.63 -1.16
N HIS A 631 -1.36 20.82 -1.61
CA HIS A 631 -2.21 21.95 -2.01
C HIS A 631 -1.37 22.99 -2.82
N PRO A 632 -1.95 23.99 -3.52
CA PRO A 632 -1.19 24.91 -4.38
C PRO A 632 -0.02 25.65 -3.69
N GLY A 633 -0.08 25.90 -2.38
CA GLY A 633 1.00 26.50 -1.61
C GLY A 633 2.17 25.58 -1.23
N HIS A 634 2.06 24.27 -1.43
CA HIS A 634 3.04 23.25 -1.05
C HIS A 634 2.80 21.92 -1.80
N PHE A 635 3.72 21.61 -2.70
CA PHE A 635 3.84 20.32 -3.38
C PHE A 635 5.33 20.06 -3.64
N ILE A 636 5.66 18.84 -4.07
CA ILE A 636 7.04 18.42 -4.32
C ILE A 636 7.21 18.16 -5.81
N VAL A 637 8.31 18.66 -6.38
CA VAL A 637 8.69 18.41 -7.77
C VAL A 637 10.11 17.85 -7.89
N GLN A 638 10.32 17.04 -8.91
CA GLN A 638 11.61 16.43 -9.27
C GLN A 638 11.98 16.89 -10.70
N PRO A 639 13.27 17.15 -11.02
CA PRO A 639 13.70 17.46 -12.39
C PRO A 639 13.47 16.28 -13.31
N TRP A 640 12.76 16.47 -14.42
CA TRP A 640 12.42 15.39 -15.36
C TRP A 640 13.67 14.74 -15.96
N ASN A 641 14.69 15.54 -16.25
CA ASN A 641 15.97 15.08 -16.79
C ASN A 641 16.80 14.25 -15.79
N GLU A 642 16.61 14.47 -14.47
CA GLU A 642 17.34 13.74 -13.42
C GLU A 642 16.62 12.47 -12.96
N LEU A 643 15.38 12.21 -13.38
CA LEU A 643 14.62 11.02 -12.97
C LEU A 643 15.38 9.71 -13.25
N ASN A 644 16.04 9.60 -14.40
CA ASN A 644 16.86 8.42 -14.73
C ASN A 644 18.08 8.28 -13.80
N ASN A 645 18.69 9.39 -13.40
CA ASN A 645 19.81 9.40 -12.44
C ASN A 645 19.31 9.07 -11.03
N LEU A 646 18.09 9.45 -10.68
CA LEU A 646 17.43 9.07 -9.42
C LEU A 646 17.08 7.57 -9.41
N TYR A 647 16.51 7.02 -10.49
CA TYR A 647 16.23 5.59 -10.57
C TYR A 647 17.52 4.76 -10.44
N ALA A 648 18.58 5.13 -11.18
CA ALA A 648 19.89 4.50 -11.04
C ALA A 648 20.46 4.61 -9.60
N LEU A 649 20.29 5.76 -8.95
CA LEU A 649 20.70 5.94 -7.54
C LEU A 649 19.91 5.04 -6.59
N MET A 650 18.59 4.92 -6.77
CA MET A 650 17.78 4.01 -5.96
C MET A 650 18.22 2.56 -6.19
N GLU A 651 18.40 2.13 -7.44
CA GLU A 651 18.94 0.81 -7.78
C GLU A 651 20.29 0.53 -7.11
N GLU A 652 21.25 1.46 -7.18
CA GLU A 652 22.55 1.32 -6.49
C GLU A 652 22.39 1.26 -4.96
N MET A 653 21.49 2.06 -4.38
CA MET A 653 21.21 2.05 -2.93
C MET A 653 20.57 0.73 -2.48
N ILE A 654 19.58 0.22 -3.20
CA ILE A 654 18.93 -1.06 -2.91
C ILE A 654 19.98 -2.18 -2.99
N LEU A 655 20.80 -2.18 -4.04
CA LEU A 655 21.85 -3.16 -4.28
C LEU A 655 22.94 -3.14 -3.20
N TYR A 656 23.28 -1.96 -2.68
CA TYR A 656 24.26 -1.80 -1.60
C TYR A 656 23.69 -2.14 -0.24
N TYR A 657 22.61 -1.49 0.19
CA TYR A 657 22.10 -1.63 1.56
C TYR A 657 21.42 -2.97 1.83
N SER A 658 20.85 -3.63 0.81
CA SER A 658 20.37 -5.01 0.93
C SER A 658 21.50 -6.06 1.01
N ARG A 659 22.76 -5.63 0.82
CA ARG A 659 23.97 -6.46 1.01
C ARG A 659 24.84 -5.98 2.18
N ALA A 660 24.55 -4.81 2.76
CA ALA A 660 25.33 -4.22 3.83
C ALA A 660 24.93 -4.80 5.19
N GLU A 661 25.91 -5.34 5.93
CA GLU A 661 25.73 -5.76 7.32
C GLU A 661 25.06 -4.66 8.15
N GLU A 662 24.05 -5.02 8.95
CA GLU A 662 23.32 -4.10 9.82
C GLU A 662 24.24 -3.53 10.92
N LYS A 663 24.87 -2.38 10.63
CA LYS A 663 25.71 -1.67 11.58
C LYS A 663 24.83 -0.86 12.54
N PRO A 664 24.91 -1.07 13.87
CA PRO A 664 24.16 -0.27 14.83
C PRO A 664 24.61 1.19 14.77
N VAL A 665 23.69 2.08 14.41
CA VAL A 665 23.96 3.52 14.22
C VAL A 665 23.48 4.31 15.43
N ASN A 666 24.30 5.25 15.92
CA ASN A 666 23.79 6.31 16.80
C ASN A 666 22.99 7.31 15.95
N ILE A 667 21.68 7.36 16.14
CA ILE A 667 20.80 8.20 15.32
C ILE A 667 20.60 9.56 15.95
N GLU A 668 20.90 10.60 15.16
CA GLU A 668 20.82 12.00 15.52
C GLU A 668 19.72 12.70 14.71
N LYS A 669 18.99 13.60 15.36
CA LYS A 669 18.02 14.46 14.66
C LYS A 669 18.75 15.42 13.72
N ASN A 670 18.17 15.64 12.54
CA ASN A 670 18.66 16.45 11.43
C ASN A 670 19.95 15.92 10.75
N LYS A 671 20.32 14.65 10.96
CA LYS A 671 21.38 13.98 10.20
C LYS A 671 20.84 13.12 9.05
N LEU A 672 21.71 12.86 8.07
CA LEU A 672 21.43 12.13 6.83
C LEU A 672 21.70 10.63 6.99
N TYR A 673 20.74 9.82 6.57
CA TYR A 673 20.79 8.35 6.66
C TYR A 673 20.18 7.70 5.41
N ALA A 674 20.45 6.40 5.22
CA ALA A 674 19.66 5.55 4.36
C ALA A 674 18.62 4.80 5.21
N ALA A 675 17.37 4.72 4.77
CA ALA A 675 16.32 4.02 5.50
C ALA A 675 15.51 3.10 4.59
N LYS A 676 15.20 1.90 5.09
CA LYS A 676 14.33 0.94 4.41
C LYS A 676 12.86 1.26 4.70
N ILE A 677 12.12 1.71 3.69
CA ILE A 677 10.69 2.05 3.73
C ILE A 677 9.97 1.08 2.80
N GLY A 678 8.99 0.34 3.32
CA GLY A 678 8.54 -0.89 2.65
C GLY A 678 9.72 -1.84 2.46
N ASP A 679 9.96 -2.23 1.19
CA ASP A 679 11.13 -3.00 0.77
C ASP A 679 12.29 -2.19 0.15
N GLU A 680 12.09 -0.89 -0.06
CA GLU A 680 12.99 -0.02 -0.81
C GLU A 680 13.88 0.84 0.10
N TRP A 681 15.05 1.27 -0.40
CA TRP A 681 16.04 2.05 0.37
C TRP A 681 16.15 3.50 -0.11
N TYR A 682 15.78 4.44 0.78
CA TYR A 682 15.70 5.87 0.46
C TYR A 682 16.75 6.71 1.20
N ARG A 683 17.15 7.83 0.60
CA ARG A 683 17.92 8.88 1.30
C ARG A 683 16.97 9.69 2.18
N VAL A 684 17.23 9.71 3.48
CA VAL A 684 16.36 10.37 4.45
C VAL A 684 17.12 11.32 5.39
N ILE A 685 16.40 12.31 5.90
CA ILE A 685 16.80 13.11 7.07
C ILE A 685 15.87 12.78 8.25
N VAL A 686 16.45 12.47 9.41
CA VAL A 686 15.67 12.18 10.62
C VAL A 686 15.13 13.49 11.22
N LYS A 687 13.86 13.80 10.99
CA LYS A 687 13.21 15.00 11.53
C LYS A 687 12.77 14.81 13.00
N GLY A 688 12.65 13.58 13.50
CA GLY A 688 12.37 13.29 14.92
C GLY A 688 12.65 11.85 15.34
N ILE A 689 12.90 11.65 16.64
CA ILE A 689 13.11 10.34 17.29
C ILE A 689 11.98 10.14 18.30
N LEU A 690 11.31 8.98 18.28
CA LEU A 690 10.14 8.66 19.11
C LEU A 690 10.49 7.65 20.20
N ARG A 691 9.74 7.66 21.31
CA ARG A 691 10.06 6.85 22.51
C ARG A 691 9.91 5.34 22.33
N ASN A 692 9.20 4.91 21.30
CA ASN A 692 8.91 3.51 20.97
C ASN A 692 9.92 2.89 19.97
N GLY A 693 11.04 3.54 19.69
CA GLY A 693 12.06 3.03 18.75
C GLY A 693 11.73 3.29 17.28
N PHE A 694 10.78 4.18 16.98
CA PHE A 694 10.51 4.70 15.65
C PHE A 694 11.11 6.09 15.46
N LEU A 695 11.31 6.46 14.19
CA LEU A 695 11.83 7.75 13.74
C LEU A 695 10.80 8.39 12.81
N SER A 696 10.58 9.68 12.95
CA SER A 696 9.96 10.49 11.90
C SER A 696 11.06 10.93 10.94
N VAL A 697 10.97 10.48 9.70
CA VAL A 697 11.93 10.79 8.63
C VAL A 697 11.27 11.65 7.54
N TYR A 698 12.11 12.23 6.68
CA TYR A 698 11.70 12.88 5.45
C TYR A 698 12.54 12.34 4.30
N GLU A 699 11.88 11.83 3.25
CA GLU A 699 12.51 11.34 2.02
C GLU A 699 13.03 12.52 1.20
N LEU A 700 14.34 12.59 1.01
CA LEU A 700 15.00 13.74 0.39
C LEU A 700 14.87 13.77 -1.13
N ASP A 701 14.38 12.69 -1.73
CA ASP A 701 14.22 12.57 -3.19
C ASP A 701 12.76 12.62 -3.65
N TYR A 702 11.80 12.09 -2.88
CA TYR A 702 10.38 12.13 -3.21
C TYR A 702 9.56 13.14 -2.38
N GLY A 703 10.11 13.63 -1.26
CA GLY A 703 9.54 14.68 -0.41
C GLY A 703 8.42 14.24 0.53
N LYS A 704 8.37 12.95 0.86
CA LYS A 704 7.40 12.37 1.81
C LYS A 704 7.88 12.43 3.26
N HIS A 705 6.94 12.33 4.19
CA HIS A 705 7.19 12.09 5.61
C HIS A 705 6.75 10.69 5.99
N GLU A 706 7.65 9.93 6.63
CA GLU A 706 7.44 8.51 6.93
C GLU A 706 7.88 8.14 8.35
N PHE A 707 7.41 6.99 8.83
CA PHE A 707 7.75 6.44 10.14
C PHE A 707 8.51 5.11 10.03
N VAL A 708 9.82 5.14 10.30
CA VAL A 708 10.69 3.95 10.21
C VAL A 708 11.17 3.50 11.58
N SER A 709 11.35 2.18 11.77
CA SER A 709 12.03 1.67 12.97
C SER A 709 13.51 2.06 12.95
N ILE A 710 14.09 2.35 14.12
CA ILE A 710 15.53 2.57 14.29
C ILE A 710 16.41 1.45 13.72
N ARG A 711 15.88 0.22 13.63
CA ARG A 711 16.58 -0.94 13.05
C ARG A 711 16.63 -0.92 11.51
N LYS A 712 15.70 -0.23 10.85
CA LYS A 712 15.64 -0.11 9.38
C LYS A 712 16.49 1.06 8.84
N VAL A 713 17.46 1.58 9.59
CA VAL A 713 18.23 2.77 9.22
C VAL A 713 19.74 2.53 9.32
N GLN A 714 20.47 2.88 8.27
CA GLN A 714 21.92 2.75 8.13
C GLN A 714 22.57 4.11 7.77
N PRO A 715 23.90 4.29 7.93
CA PRO A 715 24.57 5.54 7.59
C PRO A 715 24.52 5.80 6.08
N LEU A 716 24.17 7.01 5.65
CA LEU A 716 24.20 7.38 4.22
C LEU A 716 25.66 7.49 3.75
N THR A 717 26.12 6.57 2.89
CA THR A 717 27.51 6.53 2.41
C THR A 717 27.76 7.59 1.33
N ASP A 718 29.02 8.04 1.21
CA ASP A 718 29.38 9.16 0.33
C ASP A 718 29.18 8.88 -1.17
N ALA A 719 29.12 7.60 -1.58
CA ALA A 719 28.72 7.23 -2.94
C ALA A 719 27.33 7.80 -3.30
N PHE A 720 26.38 7.69 -2.38
CA PHE A 720 24.99 8.14 -2.54
C PHE A 720 24.80 9.63 -2.20
N ARG A 721 25.90 10.35 -1.95
CA ARG A 721 25.94 11.81 -1.80
C ARG A 721 26.46 12.52 -3.05
N ARG A 722 26.62 11.81 -4.18
CA ARG A 722 27.04 12.39 -5.46
C ARG A 722 25.91 13.12 -6.17
N LEU A 723 24.76 12.47 -6.36
CA LEU A 723 23.58 13.10 -6.92
C LEU A 723 23.02 14.12 -5.90
N PRO A 724 22.61 15.33 -6.32
CA PRO A 724 21.82 16.22 -5.48
C PRO A 724 20.54 15.56 -4.96
N PHE A 725 19.95 16.10 -3.90
CA PHE A 725 18.60 15.71 -3.45
C PHE A 725 17.55 16.19 -4.45
N GLN A 726 16.63 15.30 -4.84
CA GLN A 726 15.72 15.50 -5.96
C GLN A 726 14.36 16.09 -5.57
N ALA A 727 13.98 16.06 -4.28
CA ALA A 727 12.75 16.68 -3.82
C ALA A 727 12.92 18.22 -3.71
N ILE A 728 12.35 18.96 -4.66
CA ILE A 728 12.23 20.41 -4.59
C ILE A 728 10.86 20.76 -4.00
N THR A 729 10.81 21.50 -2.90
CA THR A 729 9.54 22.06 -2.42
C THR A 729 9.09 23.17 -3.36
N ALA A 730 7.83 23.15 -3.78
CA ALA A 730 7.26 24.09 -4.74
C ALA A 730 6.00 24.79 -4.21
N GLN A 731 5.64 25.89 -4.87
CA GLN A 731 4.38 26.63 -4.73
C GLN A 731 3.95 27.17 -6.08
N LEU A 732 2.64 27.14 -6.33
CA LEU A 732 2.05 27.60 -7.57
C LEU A 732 2.09 29.13 -7.64
N ALA A 733 2.67 29.65 -8.71
CA ALA A 733 2.68 31.07 -9.03
C ALA A 733 1.29 31.55 -9.50
N GLY A 734 1.10 32.87 -9.53
CA GLY A 734 -0.16 33.53 -9.94
C GLY A 734 -1.29 33.45 -8.90
N VAL A 735 -1.48 32.30 -8.25
CA VAL A 735 -2.56 32.09 -7.27
C VAL A 735 -2.20 32.67 -5.90
N LYS A 736 -3.10 33.48 -5.32
CA LYS A 736 -2.92 34.12 -4.01
C LYS A 736 -4.00 33.66 -3.03
N ASN A 737 -3.62 32.90 -2.01
CA ASN A 737 -4.46 32.64 -0.84
C ASN A 737 -3.58 32.49 0.42
N GLN A 738 -4.13 32.80 1.61
CA GLN A 738 -3.46 32.62 2.90
C GLN A 738 -3.75 31.25 3.52
N GLN A 739 -4.89 30.63 3.20
CA GLN A 739 -5.24 29.27 3.60
C GLN A 739 -5.97 28.57 2.43
N TRP A 740 -5.58 27.36 2.08
CA TRP A 740 -6.24 26.59 1.01
C TRP A 740 -7.37 25.76 1.60
N SER A 741 -8.55 25.77 0.96
CA SER A 741 -9.64 24.87 1.33
C SER A 741 -9.29 23.42 0.98
N GLU A 742 -9.99 22.45 1.57
CA GLU A 742 -9.74 21.03 1.31
C GLU A 742 -10.10 20.66 -0.13
N GLU A 743 -11.18 21.22 -0.66
CA GLU A 743 -11.67 21.03 -2.04
C GLU A 743 -10.65 21.58 -3.05
N ALA A 744 -10.18 22.82 -2.86
CA ALA A 744 -9.14 23.41 -3.71
C ALA A 744 -7.81 22.63 -3.65
N SER A 745 -7.52 22.02 -2.50
CA SER A 745 -6.34 21.16 -2.30
C SER A 745 -6.48 19.81 -3.02
N ILE A 746 -7.65 19.19 -2.98
CA ILE A 746 -7.98 17.93 -3.68
C ILE A 746 -8.00 18.16 -5.20
N VAL A 747 -8.68 19.20 -5.68
CA VAL A 747 -8.72 19.56 -7.11
C VAL A 747 -7.32 19.78 -7.64
N PHE A 748 -6.48 20.56 -6.94
CA PHE A 748 -5.08 20.74 -7.32
C PHE A 748 -4.30 19.42 -7.35
N ARG A 749 -4.42 18.57 -6.32
CA ARG A 749 -3.75 17.26 -6.26
C ARG A 749 -4.13 16.37 -7.43
N ASN A 750 -5.41 16.27 -7.75
CA ASN A 750 -5.91 15.44 -8.86
C ASN A 750 -5.48 16.01 -10.23
N LEU A 751 -5.32 17.34 -10.34
CA LEU A 751 -4.76 17.98 -11.52
C LEU A 751 -3.26 17.69 -11.70
N VAL A 752 -2.44 17.72 -10.64
CA VAL A 752 -0.97 17.70 -10.80
C VAL A 752 -0.22 16.46 -10.31
N GLU A 753 -0.71 15.70 -9.33
CA GLU A 753 0.09 14.62 -8.74
C GLU A 753 0.39 13.48 -9.75
N LYS A 754 1.64 12.99 -9.73
CA LYS A 754 2.17 11.92 -10.60
C LYS A 754 2.11 12.22 -12.10
N LYS A 755 2.32 13.49 -12.48
CA LYS A 755 2.32 13.94 -13.89
C LYS A 755 3.54 14.82 -14.23
N PRO A 756 4.00 14.81 -15.49
CA PRO A 756 5.00 15.76 -16.00
C PRO A 756 4.40 17.14 -16.26
N PHE A 757 5.18 18.19 -16.07
CA PHE A 757 4.85 19.57 -16.45
C PHE A 757 6.10 20.33 -16.89
N VAL A 758 5.91 21.42 -17.64
CA VAL A 758 6.92 22.47 -17.75
C VAL A 758 6.68 23.47 -16.61
N ALA A 759 7.68 23.67 -15.77
CA ALA A 759 7.70 24.65 -14.70
C ALA A 759 8.38 25.94 -15.16
N GLN A 760 7.66 27.07 -15.15
CA GLN A 760 8.27 28.40 -15.32
C GLN A 760 8.59 28.99 -13.94
N ILE A 761 9.88 29.11 -13.63
CA ILE A 761 10.35 29.58 -12.32
C ILE A 761 10.03 31.07 -12.15
N GLN A 762 9.16 31.41 -11.19
CA GLN A 762 8.88 32.80 -10.82
C GLN A 762 9.89 33.30 -9.77
N ALA A 763 10.25 32.45 -8.79
CA ALA A 763 11.23 32.77 -7.76
C ALA A 763 11.89 31.51 -7.20
N VAL A 764 13.11 31.66 -6.68
CA VAL A 764 13.80 30.65 -5.88
C VAL A 764 14.05 31.24 -4.49
N ASN A 765 13.44 30.63 -3.48
CA ASN A 765 13.64 30.95 -2.08
C ASN A 765 14.77 30.07 -1.54
N GLU A 766 15.97 30.65 -1.47
CA GLU A 766 17.15 30.01 -0.90
C GLU A 766 17.00 29.76 0.61
N SER A 767 17.73 28.77 1.11
CA SER A 767 17.64 28.28 2.49
C SER A 767 19.00 27.74 2.95
N THR A 768 19.23 27.73 4.27
CA THR A 768 20.52 27.31 4.87
C THR A 768 20.89 25.87 4.54
N ASN A 769 19.90 25.01 4.26
CA ASN A 769 20.10 23.65 3.79
C ASN A 769 19.59 23.50 2.35
N SER A 770 20.33 22.77 1.52
CA SER A 770 20.04 22.61 0.08
C SER A 770 18.70 21.92 -0.23
N TRP A 771 18.17 21.11 0.70
CA TRP A 771 16.89 20.41 0.62
C TRP A 771 15.71 21.19 1.24
N ASP A 772 15.97 22.25 2.01
CA ASP A 772 14.92 23.12 2.59
C ASP A 772 14.69 24.37 1.72
N ARG A 773 15.19 24.38 0.46
CA ARG A 773 14.94 25.43 -0.56
C ARG A 773 13.56 25.25 -1.18
N LYS A 774 12.92 26.37 -1.57
CA LYS A 774 11.56 26.36 -2.16
C LYS A 774 11.50 27.17 -3.46
N ILE A 775 10.91 26.61 -4.52
CA ILE A 775 10.57 27.36 -5.73
C ILE A 775 9.14 27.92 -5.67
N VAL A 776 8.91 29.04 -6.35
CA VAL A 776 7.59 29.52 -6.75
C VAL A 776 7.55 29.44 -8.27
N THR A 777 6.57 28.73 -8.84
CA THR A 777 6.58 28.36 -10.26
C THR A 777 5.17 28.30 -10.85
N PHE A 778 5.01 28.72 -12.11
CA PHE A 778 3.83 28.37 -12.89
C PHE A 778 3.99 26.93 -13.38
N LEU A 779 2.90 26.17 -13.43
CA LEU A 779 2.85 24.83 -14.02
C LEU A 779 2.09 24.89 -15.34
N VAL A 780 2.71 24.37 -16.40
CA VAL A 780 2.14 24.28 -17.75
C VAL A 780 2.10 22.81 -18.16
N ASP A 781 0.90 22.31 -18.47
CA ASP A 781 0.69 21.00 -19.06
C ASP A 781 0.78 21.13 -20.58
N THR A 782 1.77 20.44 -21.16
CA THR A 782 2.06 20.43 -22.61
C THR A 782 1.75 19.07 -23.23
N SER A 783 0.90 18.25 -22.60
CA SER A 783 0.53 16.91 -23.09
C SER A 783 -0.34 16.91 -24.35
N LEU A 784 -0.97 18.05 -24.66
CA LEU A 784 -1.72 18.27 -25.90
C LEU A 784 -0.86 19.04 -26.91
N PRO A 785 -0.62 18.52 -28.13
CA PRO A 785 0.40 19.05 -29.05
C PRO A 785 0.13 20.45 -29.64
N HIS A 786 -1.00 21.07 -29.28
CA HIS A 786 -1.47 22.36 -29.80
C HIS A 786 -2.03 23.31 -28.72
N ILE A 787 -2.02 22.91 -27.43
CA ILE A 787 -2.64 23.68 -26.33
C ILE A 787 -1.80 23.55 -25.05
N ASP A 788 -1.04 24.59 -24.74
CA ASP A 788 -0.34 24.74 -23.46
C ASP A 788 -1.35 25.12 -22.37
N THR A 789 -1.53 24.24 -21.38
CA THR A 789 -2.62 24.33 -20.39
C THR A 789 -2.07 24.77 -19.03
N TRP A 790 -2.33 26.03 -18.65
CA TRP A 790 -1.74 26.67 -17.48
C TRP A 790 -2.53 26.38 -16.20
N ILE A 791 -2.01 25.52 -15.32
CA ILE A 791 -2.73 25.01 -14.14
C ILE A 791 -3.23 26.11 -13.19
N HIS A 792 -2.49 27.23 -13.10
CA HIS A 792 -2.85 28.35 -12.24
C HIS A 792 -4.15 29.06 -12.65
N ASP A 793 -4.56 29.00 -13.92
CA ASP A 793 -5.84 29.56 -14.38
C ASP A 793 -7.01 28.73 -13.87
N PHE A 794 -6.94 27.39 -13.98
CA PHE A 794 -7.97 26.47 -13.47
C PHE A 794 -8.12 26.58 -11.96
N VAL A 795 -7.00 26.57 -11.22
CA VAL A 795 -7.01 26.75 -9.76
C VAL A 795 -7.60 28.12 -9.38
N SER A 796 -7.29 29.19 -10.12
CA SER A 796 -7.87 30.52 -9.88
C SER A 796 -9.37 30.59 -10.21
N GLN A 797 -9.82 29.93 -11.27
CA GLN A 797 -11.24 29.85 -11.63
C GLN A 797 -12.04 29.11 -10.55
N SER A 798 -11.60 27.92 -10.11
CA SER A 798 -12.27 27.19 -9.03
C SER A 798 -12.32 28.00 -7.73
N LEU A 799 -11.25 28.74 -7.37
CA LEU A 799 -11.26 29.62 -6.20
C LEU A 799 -12.26 30.78 -6.32
N VAL A 800 -12.51 31.30 -7.53
CA VAL A 800 -13.53 32.32 -7.82
C VAL A 800 -14.95 31.74 -7.86
N GLU A 801 -15.11 30.43 -8.04
CA GLU A 801 -16.39 29.73 -7.86
C GLU A 801 -16.66 29.45 -6.39
N PHE A 802 -15.68 28.95 -5.64
CA PHE A 802 -15.81 28.72 -4.19
C PHE A 802 -16.05 30.01 -3.40
N SER A 803 -15.34 31.11 -3.72
CA SER A 803 -15.53 32.43 -3.07
C SER A 803 -16.78 33.21 -3.51
N LYS A 804 -17.72 32.55 -4.20
CA LYS A 804 -19.11 33.01 -4.41
C LYS A 804 -20.13 32.23 -3.55
N GLY A 805 -19.67 31.29 -2.73
CA GLY A 805 -20.49 30.46 -1.84
C GLY A 805 -20.55 30.92 -0.39
N ASP A 806 -19.78 31.96 -0.01
CA ASP A 806 -19.74 32.60 1.32
C ASP A 806 -20.56 33.91 1.34
#